data_AF-R2RD44-F1
#
_entry.id   AF-R2RD44-F1
#
_cell.length_a   1.000
_cell.length_b   1.000
_cell.length_c   1.000
_cell.angle_alpha   90.00
_cell.angle_beta   90.00
_cell.angle_gamma   90.00
#
_symmetry.space_group_name_H-M   'P 1'
#
loop_
_entity.id
_entity.type
_entity.pdbx_description
1 polymer ?
#
loop_
_entity_poly.entity_id
_entity_poly.type
_entity_poly.pdbx_seq_one_letter_code
_entity_poly.pdbx_strand_id
1 'polypeptide(L)'
;MNPWEVLDIDYTKDTRKIKKAYSKKLKLIFPDEQPEEFQTLKMAFDMALAIAIASTAENETILIEKEKEVEPDRATEEQTGEQENLSMLVIPFSTQLQLVLGEKDYFYNLTHWERLVQQVNEWSIDEFMANSYSIQVFLADYYKIISKEIIHFLVHTFDLLNLRDEIGQGNYVYRDFVNVKYQLYNVPPFSFEIAKDIGASRREEYFNLRYSIYCMLESDANVELIEKKLDRAKLIISDDKDLSNLYVLTILKMYHGDIKNKLVLTKLENVLLSTEDGQKNETTEFLKEYIHALKKNQASQVVQETITWKKSQLIIPQKLYYLLEGYIFFFNNEYGKAFDIWIQLPIQEIIYLDAPLKGMKKQLWITHKQEYLNLQNKIKKSKQKEEKGNQSSKIIIISSLILIAIFFIIIVFNHTRSNNTYTISKTDLLEQLSSSLEEKEDKYVEKELNKELIERTFVEAFYLSDQVEKQEQFQVDYMDDNISIKEASPLNAQPKFEDAVLSDFTIKKKESTGLTILYYRDEPIVLLSINEYNQKIDRIYGEGWDRIENFTPVNFDDLGLPFDSVAERFIYTFYISDSQLLKDIFKLNFTYDDGLRKQMTDFSLANSYANSSMSDFSFISKEKEDNEISEIVYIRYKDRPFCTLRFYSGENGPSINGVVGDSWNFQGQNYYAPIKVVNYEEAVKIFIRYLLFSSEKQENLAKYDEYFSDNIRSLVNDRLSLDIPKNLINTDVYMDMEKTSDVIGKGPILFLRNGYDVSLIFTFDDLGRLDHVYGDGWEEGEKLEIEGKYTRYINSTRVILEQ
;
A
#
# COMPACT_ATOMS: atom_id res chain seq x y z
N MET A 1 -34.89 -25.95 -20.45
CA MET A 1 -33.65 -25.77 -19.68
C MET A 1 -34.03 -25.79 -18.21
N ASN A 2 -33.39 -26.61 -17.38
CA ASN A 2 -33.69 -26.64 -15.95
C ASN A 2 -32.88 -25.52 -15.26
N PRO A 3 -33.52 -24.45 -14.75
CA PRO A 3 -32.80 -23.31 -14.19
C PRO A 3 -31.99 -23.68 -12.93
N TRP A 4 -32.43 -24.70 -12.19
CA TRP A 4 -31.80 -25.18 -10.96
C TRP A 4 -30.48 -25.90 -11.23
N GLU A 5 -30.41 -26.70 -12.30
CA GLU A 5 -29.19 -27.39 -12.73
C GLU A 5 -28.12 -26.41 -13.23
N VAL A 6 -28.53 -25.33 -13.88
CA VAL A 6 -27.59 -24.34 -14.44
C VAL A 6 -27.05 -23.39 -13.36
N LEU A 7 -27.89 -23.01 -12.41
CA LEU A 7 -27.49 -22.29 -11.20
C LEU A 7 -26.77 -23.16 -10.17
N ASP A 8 -26.75 -24.49 -10.37
CA ASP A 8 -26.15 -25.49 -9.47
C ASP A 8 -26.69 -25.41 -8.03
N ILE A 9 -28.03 -25.32 -7.93
CA ILE A 9 -28.77 -25.31 -6.66
C ILE A 9 -30.01 -26.18 -6.74
N ASP A 10 -30.46 -26.70 -5.61
CA ASP A 10 -31.79 -27.32 -5.51
C ASP A 10 -32.90 -26.27 -5.64
N TYR A 11 -34.09 -26.72 -6.06
CA TYR A 11 -35.30 -25.89 -6.10
C TYR A 11 -35.49 -25.12 -4.79
N THR A 12 -35.60 -23.79 -4.87
CA THR A 12 -35.80 -22.94 -3.70
C THR A 12 -36.71 -21.76 -4.00
N LYS A 13 -37.48 -21.33 -2.98
CA LYS A 13 -38.30 -20.11 -3.01
C LYS A 13 -37.56 -18.89 -2.46
N ASP A 14 -36.36 -19.11 -1.90
CA ASP A 14 -35.56 -18.05 -1.31
C ASP A 14 -34.81 -17.31 -2.42
N THR A 15 -35.30 -16.11 -2.76
CA THR A 15 -34.70 -15.25 -3.79
C THR A 15 -33.26 -14.86 -3.47
N ARG A 16 -32.85 -14.85 -2.18
CA ARG A 16 -31.44 -14.63 -1.77
C ARG A 16 -30.56 -15.77 -2.21
N LYS A 17 -31.00 -17.02 -2.05
CA LYS A 17 -30.24 -18.21 -2.50
C LYS A 17 -30.07 -18.24 -4.02
N ILE A 18 -31.10 -17.81 -4.75
CA ILE A 18 -31.07 -17.73 -6.23
C ILE A 18 -30.08 -16.65 -6.69
N LYS A 19 -30.17 -15.43 -6.15
CA LYS A 19 -29.23 -14.33 -6.45
C LYS A 19 -27.78 -14.69 -6.07
N LYS A 20 -27.59 -15.37 -4.94
CA LYS A 20 -26.29 -15.87 -4.47
C LYS A 20 -25.69 -16.91 -5.40
N ALA A 21 -26.49 -17.87 -5.87
CA ALA A 21 -26.06 -18.89 -6.82
C ALA A 21 -25.68 -18.29 -8.18
N TYR A 22 -26.49 -17.36 -8.68
CA TYR A 22 -26.21 -16.62 -9.91
C TYR A 22 -24.92 -15.81 -9.81
N SER A 23 -24.72 -15.02 -8.76
CA SER A 23 -23.48 -14.26 -8.54
C SER A 23 -22.25 -15.17 -8.50
N LYS A 24 -22.35 -16.33 -7.86
CA LYS A 24 -21.26 -17.32 -7.80
C LYS A 24 -20.91 -17.89 -9.18
N LYS A 25 -21.89 -18.15 -10.04
CA LYS A 25 -21.70 -18.65 -11.40
C LYS A 25 -21.24 -17.55 -12.36
N LEU A 26 -21.76 -16.33 -12.21
CA LEU A 26 -21.39 -15.17 -13.03
C LEU A 26 -19.91 -14.81 -12.84
N LYS A 27 -19.37 -14.99 -11.63
CA LYS A 27 -17.95 -14.82 -11.32
C LYS A 27 -17.00 -15.77 -12.09
N LEU A 28 -17.52 -16.80 -12.74
CA LEU A 28 -16.77 -17.78 -13.52
C LEU A 28 -16.90 -17.58 -15.04
N ILE A 29 -17.73 -16.62 -15.48
CA ILE A 29 -18.04 -16.39 -16.89
C ILE A 29 -17.57 -14.99 -17.26
N PHE A 30 -16.78 -14.87 -18.32
CA PHE A 30 -16.38 -13.60 -18.90
C PHE A 30 -17.44 -13.17 -19.93
N PRO A 31 -18.24 -12.11 -19.70
CA PRO A 31 -19.34 -11.76 -20.59
C PRO A 31 -18.90 -11.43 -22.03
N ASP A 32 -17.69 -10.89 -22.18
CA ASP A 32 -17.14 -10.49 -23.48
C ASP A 32 -16.48 -11.66 -24.25
N GLU A 33 -16.02 -12.70 -23.54
CA GLU A 33 -15.37 -13.87 -24.15
C GLU A 33 -16.34 -15.06 -24.30
N GLN A 34 -17.40 -15.14 -23.47
CA GLN A 34 -18.34 -16.24 -23.39
C GLN A 34 -19.81 -15.76 -23.36
N PRO A 35 -20.28 -15.06 -24.41
CA PRO A 35 -21.62 -14.45 -24.43
C PRO A 35 -22.76 -15.47 -24.37
N GLU A 36 -22.59 -16.66 -24.97
CA GLU A 36 -23.61 -17.73 -24.94
C GLU A 36 -23.78 -18.35 -23.55
N GLU A 37 -22.68 -18.53 -22.81
CA GLU A 37 -22.71 -19.05 -21.44
C GLU A 37 -23.32 -18.02 -20.48
N PHE A 38 -23.02 -16.73 -20.68
CA PHE A 38 -23.63 -15.63 -19.94
C PHE A 38 -25.14 -15.54 -20.21
N GLN A 39 -25.58 -15.61 -21.47
CA GLN A 39 -27.00 -15.63 -21.82
C GLN A 39 -27.72 -16.84 -21.22
N THR A 40 -27.11 -18.02 -21.29
CA THR A 40 -27.63 -19.25 -20.70
C THR A 40 -27.80 -19.11 -19.19
N LEU A 41 -26.78 -18.60 -18.49
CA LEU A 41 -26.85 -18.35 -17.05
C LEU A 41 -27.92 -17.31 -16.69
N LYS A 42 -28.05 -16.24 -17.47
CA LYS A 42 -29.06 -15.19 -17.28
C LYS A 42 -30.48 -15.72 -17.48
N MET A 43 -30.72 -16.50 -18.53
CA MET A 43 -32.02 -17.14 -18.76
C MET A 43 -32.40 -18.13 -17.65
N ALA A 44 -31.43 -18.91 -17.15
CA ALA A 44 -31.65 -19.80 -16.01
C ALA A 44 -32.06 -19.02 -14.75
N PHE A 45 -31.38 -17.90 -14.50
CA PHE A 45 -31.69 -17.02 -13.39
C PHE A 45 -33.06 -16.38 -13.48
N ASP A 46 -33.40 -15.80 -14.63
CA ASP A 46 -34.70 -15.16 -14.86
C ASP A 46 -35.84 -16.18 -14.69
N MET A 47 -35.65 -17.42 -15.16
CA MET A 47 -36.60 -18.51 -14.92
C MET A 47 -36.69 -18.89 -13.43
N ALA A 48 -35.57 -19.02 -12.72
CA ALA A 48 -35.56 -19.35 -11.29
C ALA A 48 -36.26 -18.27 -10.44
N LEU A 49 -35.99 -16.99 -10.71
CA LEU A 49 -36.65 -15.87 -10.06
C LEU A 49 -38.14 -15.83 -10.40
N ALA A 50 -38.51 -15.99 -11.67
CA ALA A 50 -39.92 -16.05 -12.07
C ALA A 50 -40.66 -17.18 -11.36
N ILE A 51 -40.04 -18.35 -11.18
CA ILE A 51 -40.63 -19.48 -10.43
C ILE A 51 -40.71 -19.16 -8.93
N ALA A 52 -39.70 -18.53 -8.33
CA ALA A 52 -39.72 -18.14 -6.93
C ALA A 52 -40.78 -17.06 -6.63
N ILE A 53 -40.91 -16.07 -7.52
CA ILE A 53 -41.92 -15.00 -7.45
C ILE A 53 -43.32 -15.54 -7.72
N ALA A 54 -43.52 -16.38 -8.76
CA ALA A 54 -44.80 -17.00 -9.04
C ALA A 54 -45.27 -17.91 -7.89
N SER A 55 -44.35 -18.61 -7.23
CA SER A 55 -44.66 -19.46 -6.07
C SER A 55 -44.82 -18.72 -4.74
N THR A 56 -44.55 -17.41 -4.70
CA THR A 56 -44.94 -16.47 -3.63
C THR A 56 -46.23 -15.71 -3.99
N ALA A 57 -46.51 -15.52 -5.29
CA ALA A 57 -47.69 -14.86 -5.83
C ALA A 57 -48.92 -15.76 -6.01
N GLU A 58 -48.83 -17.07 -5.77
CA GLU A 58 -49.99 -18.00 -5.75
C GLU A 58 -51.02 -17.72 -4.63
N ASN A 59 -50.89 -16.61 -3.88
CA ASN A 59 -51.96 -16.07 -3.04
C ASN A 59 -52.67 -14.82 -3.58
N GLU A 60 -52.27 -14.23 -4.71
CA GLU A 60 -53.05 -13.15 -5.33
C GLU A 60 -53.02 -13.23 -6.87
N THR A 61 -54.16 -13.66 -7.41
CA THR A 61 -54.43 -13.85 -8.84
C THR A 61 -54.68 -12.51 -9.54
N ILE A 62 -54.01 -12.25 -10.68
CA ILE A 62 -54.58 -12.02 -12.04
C ILE A 62 -53.63 -11.21 -12.97
N LEU A 63 -53.19 -11.91 -14.03
CA LEU A 63 -53.00 -11.59 -15.46
C LEU A 63 -52.50 -10.19 -15.91
N ILE A 64 -51.51 -10.20 -16.82
CA ILE A 64 -51.64 -9.72 -18.22
C ILE A 64 -50.61 -10.45 -19.12
N GLU A 65 -51.10 -10.92 -20.28
CA GLU A 65 -50.35 -11.54 -21.38
C GLU A 65 -49.66 -10.52 -22.31
N LYS A 66 -48.73 -11.07 -23.11
CA LYS A 66 -47.68 -10.50 -23.97
C LYS A 66 -48.06 -9.54 -25.12
N GLU A 67 -47.07 -8.69 -25.42
CA GLU A 67 -46.49 -8.22 -26.71
C GLU A 67 -47.39 -7.63 -27.83
N LYS A 68 -47.02 -6.40 -28.26
CA LYS A 68 -46.63 -6.10 -29.66
C LYS A 68 -45.94 -4.72 -29.82
N GLU A 69 -44.96 -4.69 -30.72
CA GLU A 69 -44.19 -3.54 -31.24
C GLU A 69 -45.04 -2.52 -32.03
N VAL A 70 -44.56 -1.25 -32.07
CA VAL A 70 -44.19 -0.42 -33.26
C VAL A 70 -44.24 1.10 -32.90
N GLU A 71 -43.17 1.82 -33.26
CA GLU A 71 -42.88 3.28 -33.15
C GLU A 71 -43.85 4.24 -33.95
N PRO A 72 -43.58 5.56 -34.11
CA PRO A 72 -43.36 6.64 -33.14
C PRO A 72 -44.29 7.87 -33.40
N ASP A 73 -44.09 8.93 -32.59
CA ASP A 73 -44.30 10.35 -32.91
C ASP A 73 -45.68 11.00 -32.63
N ARG A 74 -45.71 11.92 -31.64
CA ARG A 74 -46.18 13.31 -31.74
C ARG A 74 -46.25 14.02 -30.39
N ALA A 75 -45.67 15.22 -30.36
CA ALA A 75 -45.76 16.20 -29.29
C ALA A 75 -47.19 16.76 -29.11
N THR A 76 -47.60 16.99 -27.86
CA THR A 76 -48.44 18.14 -27.50
C THR A 76 -48.23 18.47 -26.01
N GLU A 77 -47.79 19.69 -25.74
CA GLU A 77 -47.86 20.34 -24.44
C GLU A 77 -49.32 20.68 -24.13
N GLU A 78 -49.79 20.43 -22.91
CA GLU A 78 -50.70 21.35 -22.22
C GLU A 78 -50.68 21.08 -20.70
N GLN A 79 -50.59 22.17 -19.96
CA GLN A 79 -50.33 22.26 -18.53
C GLN A 79 -51.59 22.09 -17.67
N THR A 80 -51.33 21.81 -16.39
CA THR A 80 -51.97 22.28 -15.14
C THR A 80 -52.67 21.23 -14.28
N GLY A 81 -52.17 21.17 -13.03
CA GLY A 81 -52.79 20.46 -11.92
C GLY A 81 -51.75 20.05 -10.87
N GLU A 82 -51.30 21.00 -10.06
CA GLU A 82 -50.55 20.72 -8.83
C GLU A 82 -51.33 19.75 -7.95
N GLN A 83 -50.84 18.51 -7.87
CA GLN A 83 -50.85 17.72 -6.65
C GLN A 83 -49.41 17.32 -6.43
N GLU A 84 -48.77 17.97 -5.46
CA GLU A 84 -47.50 17.55 -4.89
C GLU A 84 -47.65 16.12 -4.34
N ASN A 85 -47.42 15.16 -5.22
CA ASN A 85 -47.16 13.79 -4.86
C ASN A 85 -45.70 13.76 -4.40
N LEU A 86 -45.47 13.95 -3.11
CA LEU A 86 -44.23 13.56 -2.42
C LEU A 86 -44.09 12.02 -2.49
N SER A 87 -43.92 11.50 -3.70
CA SER A 87 -43.57 10.11 -3.94
C SER A 87 -42.08 9.95 -3.67
N MET A 88 -41.78 9.34 -2.51
CA MET A 88 -40.54 8.64 -2.15
C MET A 88 -39.28 9.08 -2.93
N LEU A 89 -38.50 9.99 -2.35
CA LEU A 89 -37.07 9.99 -2.64
C LEU A 89 -36.52 8.63 -2.17
N VAL A 90 -36.23 7.74 -3.11
CA VAL A 90 -35.41 6.56 -2.84
C VAL A 90 -34.00 7.09 -2.54
N ILE A 91 -33.67 7.19 -1.26
CA ILE A 91 -32.36 7.68 -0.80
C ILE A 91 -31.30 6.66 -1.26
N PRO A 92 -30.23 7.08 -1.98
CA PRO A 92 -29.17 6.17 -2.43
C PRO A 92 -28.53 5.40 -1.28
N PHE A 93 -28.11 4.15 -1.52
CA PHE A 93 -27.50 3.28 -0.50
C PHE A 93 -26.29 3.93 0.18
N SER A 94 -25.45 4.64 -0.57
CA SER A 94 -24.32 5.40 -0.02
C SER A 94 -24.75 6.43 1.01
N THR A 95 -25.89 7.09 0.80
CA THR A 95 -26.46 8.05 1.76
C THR A 95 -27.05 7.32 2.97
N GLN A 96 -27.71 6.18 2.78
CA GLN A 96 -28.20 5.35 3.89
C GLN A 96 -27.04 4.82 4.75
N LEU A 97 -25.94 4.41 4.13
CA LEU A 97 -24.72 3.99 4.83
C LEU A 97 -24.14 5.16 5.65
N GLN A 98 -24.04 6.36 5.08
CA GLN A 98 -23.58 7.54 5.83
C GLN A 98 -24.51 7.89 7.01
N LEU A 99 -25.82 7.70 6.88
CA LEU A 99 -26.76 7.86 8.00
C LEU A 99 -26.48 6.85 9.12
N VAL A 100 -26.20 5.58 8.78
CA VAL A 100 -25.77 4.58 9.76
C VAL A 100 -24.47 5.01 10.45
N LEU A 101 -23.48 5.49 9.71
CA LEU A 101 -22.20 5.95 10.27
C LEU A 101 -22.34 7.21 11.14
N GLY A 102 -23.38 8.01 10.94
CA GLY A 102 -23.72 9.15 11.80
C GLY A 102 -24.30 8.76 13.17
N GLU A 103 -24.78 7.52 13.34
CA GLU A 103 -25.32 7.05 14.61
C GLU A 103 -24.21 6.84 15.65
N LYS A 104 -24.45 7.21 16.90
CA LYS A 104 -23.40 7.18 17.95
C LYS A 104 -22.92 5.77 18.33
N ASP A 105 -23.65 4.74 17.96
CA ASP A 105 -23.48 3.34 18.33
C ASP A 105 -23.40 2.40 17.11
N TYR A 106 -23.16 2.94 15.91
CA TYR A 106 -23.10 2.18 14.65
C TYR A 106 -22.13 0.99 14.70
N PHE A 107 -21.06 1.10 15.48
CA PHE A 107 -20.01 0.09 15.56
C PHE A 107 -20.37 -1.15 16.39
N TYR A 108 -21.49 -1.17 17.12
CA TYR A 108 -21.93 -2.34 17.89
C TYR A 108 -23.42 -2.62 17.89
N ASN A 109 -24.24 -1.66 17.49
CA ASN A 109 -25.68 -1.86 17.39
C ASN A 109 -26.06 -2.47 16.03
N LEU A 110 -26.40 -3.77 16.06
CA LEU A 110 -26.76 -4.55 14.87
C LEU A 110 -28.02 -4.02 14.16
N THR A 111 -28.96 -3.40 14.89
CA THR A 111 -30.25 -2.97 14.35
C THR A 111 -30.12 -1.93 13.24
N HIS A 112 -29.09 -1.07 13.29
CA HIS A 112 -28.83 -0.10 12.22
C HIS A 112 -28.45 -0.78 10.91
N TRP A 113 -27.64 -1.84 11.00
CA TRP A 113 -27.19 -2.63 9.85
C TRP A 113 -28.30 -3.50 9.27
N GLU A 114 -29.14 -4.09 10.14
CA GLU A 114 -30.33 -4.83 9.71
C GLU A 114 -31.29 -3.94 8.92
N ARG A 115 -31.47 -2.68 9.36
CA ARG A 115 -32.29 -1.69 8.64
C ARG A 115 -31.67 -1.32 7.29
N LEU A 116 -30.35 -1.12 7.22
CA LEU A 116 -29.64 -0.79 5.98
C LEU A 116 -29.84 -1.85 4.88
N VAL A 117 -29.87 -3.13 5.26
CA VAL A 117 -30.02 -4.24 4.30
C VAL A 117 -31.45 -4.82 4.25
N GLN A 118 -32.43 -4.15 4.86
CA GLN A 118 -33.80 -4.66 4.96
C GLN A 118 -34.42 -4.96 3.59
N GLN A 119 -34.13 -4.12 2.59
CA GLN A 119 -34.62 -4.23 1.22
C GLN A 119 -33.71 -5.05 0.30
N VAL A 120 -32.75 -5.83 0.83
CA VAL A 120 -31.82 -6.65 0.03
C VAL A 120 -32.52 -7.59 -0.97
N ASN A 121 -33.75 -8.00 -0.66
CA ASN A 121 -34.55 -8.85 -1.55
C ASN A 121 -35.11 -8.09 -2.76
N GLU A 122 -35.32 -6.79 -2.61
CA GLU A 122 -35.91 -5.89 -3.61
C GLU A 122 -34.86 -5.33 -4.56
N TRP A 123 -33.58 -5.27 -4.15
CA TRP A 123 -32.49 -4.76 -4.99
C TRP A 123 -32.30 -5.57 -6.29
N SER A 124 -32.04 -4.86 -7.38
CA SER A 124 -31.50 -5.44 -8.61
C SER A 124 -30.10 -6.03 -8.37
N ILE A 125 -29.60 -6.82 -9.32
CA ILE A 125 -28.25 -7.39 -9.21
C ILE A 125 -27.20 -6.27 -9.21
N ASP A 126 -27.33 -5.27 -10.08
CA ASP A 126 -26.37 -4.17 -10.16
C ASP A 126 -26.34 -3.35 -8.87
N GLU A 127 -27.50 -3.08 -8.28
CA GLU A 127 -27.60 -2.46 -6.95
C GLU A 127 -27.00 -3.34 -5.86
N PHE A 128 -27.29 -4.65 -5.85
CA PHE A 128 -26.71 -5.57 -4.87
C PHE A 128 -25.18 -5.61 -4.99
N MET A 129 -24.63 -5.61 -6.20
CA MET A 129 -23.19 -5.63 -6.45
C MET A 129 -22.52 -4.31 -6.07
N ALA A 130 -23.11 -3.16 -6.39
CA ALA A 130 -22.61 -1.84 -5.98
C ALA A 130 -22.67 -1.64 -4.45
N ASN A 131 -23.75 -2.10 -3.81
CA ASN A 131 -23.91 -2.06 -2.36
C ASN A 131 -22.93 -3.02 -1.68
N SER A 132 -22.72 -4.21 -2.25
CA SER A 132 -21.71 -5.18 -1.81
C SER A 132 -20.31 -4.58 -1.86
N TYR A 133 -19.95 -3.90 -2.95
CA TYR A 133 -18.67 -3.20 -3.08
C TYR A 133 -18.51 -2.11 -2.01
N SER A 134 -19.55 -1.30 -1.79
CA SER A 134 -19.55 -0.26 -0.74
C SER A 134 -19.32 -0.85 0.66
N ILE A 135 -19.91 -2.02 0.95
CA ILE A 135 -19.70 -2.74 2.21
C ILE A 135 -18.30 -3.34 2.30
N GLN A 136 -17.72 -3.81 1.19
CA GLN A 136 -16.33 -4.30 1.17
C GLN A 136 -15.35 -3.18 1.53
N VAL A 137 -15.49 -1.99 0.94
CA VAL A 137 -14.66 -0.80 1.26
C VAL A 137 -14.81 -0.43 2.73
N PHE A 138 -16.05 -0.25 3.20
CA PHE A 138 -16.33 0.06 4.60
C PHE A 138 -15.70 -0.96 5.56
N LEU A 139 -15.87 -2.25 5.28
CA LEU A 139 -15.34 -3.31 6.13
C LEU A 139 -13.81 -3.31 6.13
N ALA A 140 -13.15 -3.11 4.99
CA ALA A 140 -11.70 -3.05 4.91
C ALA A 140 -11.11 -1.90 5.76
N ASP A 141 -11.77 -0.74 5.75
CA ASP A 141 -11.30 0.46 6.48
C ASP A 141 -11.59 0.37 7.98
N TYR A 142 -12.77 -0.13 8.37
CA TYR A 142 -13.29 0.03 9.74
C TYR A 142 -13.36 -1.23 10.58
N TYR A 143 -13.10 -2.44 10.07
CA TYR A 143 -13.31 -3.70 10.83
C TYR A 143 -12.64 -3.77 12.22
N LYS A 144 -11.57 -3.01 12.45
CA LYS A 144 -10.85 -2.94 13.73
C LYS A 144 -11.70 -2.34 14.85
N ILE A 145 -12.70 -1.54 14.48
CA ILE A 145 -13.59 -0.84 15.42
C ILE A 145 -15.04 -1.29 15.33
N ILE A 146 -15.37 -2.30 14.53
CA ILE A 146 -16.73 -2.85 14.38
C ILE A 146 -16.86 -4.17 15.13
N SER A 147 -18.03 -4.40 15.75
CA SER A 147 -18.30 -5.65 16.44
C SER A 147 -18.29 -6.85 15.50
N LYS A 148 -17.86 -7.99 16.05
CA LYS A 148 -17.76 -9.25 15.30
C LYS A 148 -19.12 -9.68 14.74
N GLU A 149 -20.18 -9.41 15.48
CA GLU A 149 -21.56 -9.73 15.13
C GLU A 149 -21.99 -8.99 13.86
N ILE A 150 -21.67 -7.70 13.75
CA ILE A 150 -21.96 -6.87 12.58
C ILE A 150 -21.13 -7.34 11.38
N ILE A 151 -19.83 -7.56 11.58
CA ILE A 151 -18.94 -8.08 10.54
C ILE A 151 -19.48 -9.41 10.00
N HIS A 152 -19.82 -10.35 10.88
CA HIS A 152 -20.38 -11.64 10.49
C HIS A 152 -21.70 -11.44 9.76
N PHE A 153 -22.60 -10.60 10.26
CA PHE A 153 -23.87 -10.31 9.61
C PHE A 153 -23.68 -9.80 8.16
N LEU A 154 -22.82 -8.81 7.96
CA LEU A 154 -22.56 -8.23 6.64
C LEU A 154 -21.86 -9.21 5.70
N VAL A 155 -20.83 -9.91 6.20
CA VAL A 155 -20.11 -10.93 5.43
C VAL A 155 -21.04 -12.05 4.97
N HIS A 156 -21.98 -12.49 5.80
CA HIS A 156 -22.97 -13.50 5.43
C HIS A 156 -24.04 -12.95 4.48
N THR A 157 -24.50 -11.72 4.71
CA THR A 157 -25.52 -11.06 3.87
C THR A 157 -25.05 -10.90 2.43
N PHE A 158 -23.79 -10.52 2.22
CA PHE A 158 -23.21 -10.28 0.90
C PHE A 158 -22.32 -11.42 0.37
N ASP A 159 -22.20 -12.54 1.10
CA ASP A 159 -21.35 -13.70 0.76
C ASP A 159 -19.87 -13.35 0.49
N LEU A 160 -19.29 -12.48 1.31
CA LEU A 160 -18.00 -11.85 1.02
C LEU A 160 -16.80 -12.80 1.14
N LEU A 161 -16.91 -13.91 1.89
CA LEU A 161 -15.79 -14.85 2.08
C LEU A 161 -15.35 -15.54 0.78
N ASN A 162 -16.30 -15.75 -0.14
CA ASN A 162 -16.08 -16.48 -1.39
C ASN A 162 -15.53 -15.59 -2.52
N LEU A 163 -15.30 -14.30 -2.28
CA LEU A 163 -14.71 -13.38 -3.27
C LEU A 163 -13.24 -13.77 -3.54
N ARG A 164 -12.83 -13.74 -4.81
CA ARG A 164 -11.47 -14.08 -5.26
C ARG A 164 -10.92 -12.95 -6.13
N ASP A 165 -9.61 -12.76 -6.08
CA ASP A 165 -8.87 -11.85 -6.95
C ASP A 165 -8.50 -12.62 -8.23
N GLU A 166 -9.46 -12.79 -9.14
CA GLU A 166 -9.22 -13.38 -10.47
C GLU A 166 -9.47 -12.30 -11.53
N ILE A 167 -8.53 -12.19 -12.47
CA ILE A 167 -8.54 -11.26 -13.62
C ILE A 167 -9.90 -11.43 -14.32
N GLY A 168 -10.69 -10.35 -14.38
CA GLY A 168 -12.08 -10.34 -14.86
C GLY A 168 -13.11 -9.72 -13.91
N GLN A 169 -12.78 -9.53 -12.63
CA GLN A 169 -13.72 -9.04 -11.59
C GLN A 169 -13.50 -7.57 -11.17
N GLY A 170 -12.72 -6.80 -11.94
CA GLY A 170 -12.17 -5.49 -11.54
C GLY A 170 -13.16 -4.42 -11.07
N ASN A 171 -14.46 -4.54 -11.41
CA ASN A 171 -15.48 -3.55 -11.04
C ASN A 171 -16.27 -3.91 -9.76
N TYR A 172 -16.07 -5.08 -9.15
CA TYR A 172 -16.96 -5.59 -8.09
C TYR A 172 -16.27 -6.16 -6.85
N VAL A 173 -14.94 -6.26 -6.87
CA VAL A 173 -14.15 -6.78 -5.76
C VAL A 173 -13.15 -5.72 -5.33
N TYR A 174 -13.23 -5.30 -4.08
CA TYR A 174 -12.27 -4.36 -3.50
C TYR A 174 -10.99 -5.12 -3.11
N ARG A 175 -9.84 -4.74 -3.70
CA ARG A 175 -8.58 -5.48 -3.55
C ARG A 175 -8.13 -5.57 -2.10
N ASP A 176 -8.21 -4.47 -1.35
CA ASP A 176 -7.80 -4.46 0.05
C ASP A 176 -8.72 -5.32 0.92
N PHE A 177 -10.01 -5.41 0.58
CA PHE A 177 -10.92 -6.35 1.25
C PHE A 177 -10.44 -7.79 1.08
N VAL A 178 -10.00 -8.21 -0.12
CA VAL A 178 -9.48 -9.57 -0.35
C VAL A 178 -8.25 -9.85 0.51
N ASN A 179 -7.37 -8.85 0.69
CA ASN A 179 -6.18 -8.96 1.51
C ASN A 179 -6.51 -9.16 3.00
N VAL A 180 -7.56 -8.49 3.50
CA VAL A 180 -7.89 -8.50 4.94
C VAL A 180 -9.06 -9.43 5.33
N LYS A 181 -9.82 -9.99 4.38
CA LYS A 181 -11.09 -10.72 4.66
C LYS A 181 -10.97 -11.82 5.71
N TYR A 182 -9.86 -12.57 5.74
CA TYR A 182 -9.65 -13.63 6.73
C TYR A 182 -9.34 -13.07 8.11
N GLN A 183 -8.56 -11.99 8.20
CA GLN A 183 -8.28 -11.31 9.46
C GLN A 183 -9.55 -10.65 10.01
N LEU A 184 -10.30 -9.97 9.13
CA LEU A 184 -11.56 -9.31 9.41
C LEU A 184 -12.62 -10.29 9.92
N TYR A 185 -12.77 -11.45 9.30
CA TYR A 185 -13.75 -12.45 9.74
C TYR A 185 -13.40 -13.06 11.12
N ASN A 186 -12.10 -13.07 11.46
CA ASN A 186 -11.57 -13.64 12.70
C ASN A 186 -11.22 -12.57 13.75
N VAL A 187 -11.84 -11.39 13.69
CA VAL A 187 -11.69 -10.39 14.76
C VAL A 187 -12.08 -10.96 16.13
N PRO A 188 -11.42 -10.52 17.22
CA PRO A 188 -11.81 -10.89 18.57
C PRO A 188 -13.21 -10.36 18.88
N PRO A 189 -13.99 -11.07 19.72
CA PRO A 189 -15.34 -10.68 20.12
C PRO A 189 -15.29 -9.57 21.19
N PHE A 190 -14.72 -8.41 20.83
CA PHE A 190 -14.64 -7.27 21.73
C PHE A 190 -16.01 -6.67 22.05
N SER A 191 -16.21 -6.27 23.30
CA SER A 191 -17.35 -5.44 23.69
C SER A 191 -17.08 -3.98 23.39
N PHE A 192 -18.08 -3.28 22.86
CA PHE A 192 -18.00 -1.85 22.54
C PHE A 192 -18.93 -1.00 23.42
N GLU A 193 -19.57 -1.61 24.43
CA GLU A 193 -20.50 -0.91 25.32
C GLU A 193 -19.86 0.21 26.13
N ILE A 194 -18.54 0.12 26.35
CA ILE A 194 -17.74 1.16 27.01
C ILE A 194 -17.70 2.47 26.21
N ALA A 195 -18.12 2.47 24.94
CA ALA A 195 -18.16 3.68 24.11
C ALA A 195 -19.04 4.80 24.68
N LYS A 196 -20.05 4.47 25.49
CA LYS A 196 -20.88 5.47 26.18
C LYS A 196 -20.07 6.32 27.16
N ASP A 197 -18.98 5.78 27.69
CA ASP A 197 -18.09 6.40 28.66
C ASP A 197 -16.87 7.07 27.99
N ILE A 198 -16.72 6.93 26.67
CA ILE A 198 -15.63 7.52 25.87
C ILE A 198 -16.18 8.63 24.97
N GLY A 199 -15.54 9.80 25.00
CA GLY A 199 -15.87 10.92 24.10
C GLY A 199 -15.72 10.55 22.62
N ALA A 200 -16.65 11.00 21.77
CA ALA A 200 -16.77 10.57 20.38
C ALA A 200 -15.46 10.66 19.56
N SER A 201 -14.69 11.76 19.73
CA SER A 201 -13.42 11.98 19.03
C SER A 201 -12.29 11.02 19.43
N ARG A 202 -12.41 10.31 20.56
CA ARG A 202 -11.38 9.39 21.07
C ARG A 202 -11.75 7.91 20.91
N ARG A 203 -12.98 7.60 20.47
CA ARG A 203 -13.46 6.21 20.36
C ARG A 203 -12.67 5.41 19.34
N GLU A 204 -12.46 5.99 18.16
CA GLU A 204 -11.71 5.34 17.09
C GLU A 204 -10.27 5.06 17.51
N GLU A 205 -9.58 6.06 18.08
CA GLU A 205 -8.24 5.90 18.64
C GLU A 205 -8.20 4.75 19.66
N TYR A 206 -9.13 4.76 20.61
CA TYR A 206 -9.19 3.78 21.69
C TYR A 206 -9.40 2.35 21.19
N PHE A 207 -10.40 2.14 20.31
CA PHE A 207 -10.70 0.81 19.78
C PHE A 207 -9.59 0.29 18.86
N ASN A 208 -8.94 1.18 18.09
CA ASN A 208 -7.74 0.82 17.33
C ASN A 208 -6.57 0.43 18.24
N LEU A 209 -6.35 1.14 19.36
CA LEU A 209 -5.34 0.75 20.34
C LEU A 209 -5.63 -0.64 20.93
N ARG A 210 -6.89 -0.89 21.31
CA ARG A 210 -7.33 -2.18 21.88
C ARG A 210 -7.13 -3.34 20.89
N TYR A 211 -7.52 -3.15 19.63
CA TYR A 211 -7.29 -4.13 18.57
C TYR A 211 -5.80 -4.33 18.28
N SER A 212 -5.02 -3.25 18.23
CA SER A 212 -3.57 -3.30 18.01
C SER A 212 -2.85 -4.10 19.11
N ILE A 213 -3.22 -3.91 20.38
CA ILE A 213 -2.69 -4.70 21.50
C ILE A 213 -2.98 -6.19 21.31
N TYR A 214 -4.22 -6.55 20.92
CA TYR A 214 -4.57 -7.94 20.65
C TYR A 214 -3.72 -8.55 19.52
N CYS A 215 -3.53 -7.85 18.40
CA CYS A 215 -2.66 -8.31 17.32
C CYS A 215 -1.21 -8.46 17.77
N MET A 216 -0.71 -7.54 18.60
CA MET A 216 0.65 -7.62 19.15
C MET A 216 0.84 -8.82 20.07
N LEU A 217 -0.20 -9.24 20.80
CA LEU A 217 -0.17 -10.47 21.60
C LEU A 217 -0.07 -11.74 20.74
N GLU A 218 -0.60 -11.74 19.51
CA GLU A 218 -0.47 -12.87 18.55
C GLU A 218 0.92 -12.89 17.85
N SER A 219 1.50 -11.72 17.61
CA SER A 219 2.81 -11.56 16.96
C SER A 219 4.00 -11.72 17.93
N ASP A 220 5.23 -11.76 17.44
CA ASP A 220 6.45 -11.78 18.28
C ASP A 220 6.88 -10.36 18.73
N ALA A 221 5.93 -9.43 18.85
CA ALA A 221 6.17 -8.04 19.21
C ALA A 221 6.80 -7.88 20.61
N ASN A 222 7.62 -6.83 20.78
CA ASN A 222 8.24 -6.48 22.05
C ASN A 222 7.16 -6.14 23.10
N VAL A 223 7.23 -6.78 24.27
CA VAL A 223 6.32 -6.55 25.40
C VAL A 223 6.30 -5.08 25.83
N GLU A 224 7.44 -4.38 25.77
CA GLU A 224 7.52 -2.96 26.11
C GLU A 224 6.63 -2.09 25.21
N LEU A 225 6.49 -2.45 23.93
CA LEU A 225 5.61 -1.74 23.00
C LEU A 225 4.13 -1.97 23.33
N ILE A 226 3.79 -3.19 23.79
CA ILE A 226 2.45 -3.52 24.27
C ILE A 226 2.13 -2.70 25.54
N GLU A 227 3.08 -2.59 26.47
CA GLU A 227 2.94 -1.77 27.67
C GLU A 227 2.72 -0.29 27.33
N LYS A 228 3.51 0.30 26.43
CA LYS A 228 3.32 1.68 25.96
C LYS A 228 1.90 1.92 25.40
N LYS A 229 1.37 0.98 24.61
CA LYS A 229 -0.01 1.07 24.07
C LYS A 229 -1.07 0.88 25.13
N LEU A 230 -0.87 -0.02 26.09
CA LEU A 230 -1.76 -0.20 27.23
C LEU A 230 -1.83 1.06 28.08
N ASP A 231 -0.70 1.73 28.30
CA ASP A 231 -0.66 2.99 29.05
C ASP A 231 -1.40 4.10 28.29
N ARG A 232 -1.20 4.22 26.97
CA ARG A 232 -1.97 5.17 26.13
C ARG A 232 -3.47 4.88 26.18
N ALA A 233 -3.89 3.61 26.11
CA ALA A 233 -5.29 3.23 26.21
C ALA A 233 -5.89 3.59 27.58
N LYS A 234 -5.14 3.35 28.67
CA LYS A 234 -5.54 3.72 30.03
C LYS A 234 -5.68 5.22 30.26
N LEU A 235 -4.94 6.05 29.52
CA LEU A 235 -5.09 7.52 29.55
C LEU A 235 -6.44 7.97 28.95
N ILE A 236 -7.04 7.16 28.07
CA ILE A 236 -8.36 7.43 27.52
C ILE A 236 -9.43 6.90 28.46
N ILE A 237 -9.34 5.63 28.85
CA ILE A 237 -10.25 4.98 29.80
C ILE A 237 -9.54 3.82 30.52
N SER A 238 -9.64 3.78 31.84
CA SER A 238 -9.00 2.76 32.68
C SER A 238 -9.89 1.55 32.98
N ASP A 239 -11.20 1.73 32.95
CA ASP A 239 -12.17 0.81 33.55
C ASP A 239 -12.81 -0.14 32.52
N ASP A 240 -12.18 -0.30 31.35
CA ASP A 240 -12.59 -1.29 30.36
C ASP A 240 -12.13 -2.71 30.77
N LYS A 241 -13.09 -3.64 30.79
CA LYS A 241 -12.87 -5.06 31.10
C LYS A 241 -11.98 -5.71 30.05
N ASP A 242 -12.20 -5.40 28.78
CA ASP A 242 -11.42 -6.00 27.69
C ASP A 242 -9.98 -5.49 27.70
N LEU A 243 -9.76 -4.22 28.05
CA LEU A 243 -8.42 -3.68 28.26
C LEU A 243 -7.71 -4.33 29.45
N SER A 244 -8.44 -4.56 30.55
CA SER A 244 -7.93 -5.28 31.73
C SER A 244 -7.57 -6.73 31.39
N ASN A 245 -8.38 -7.42 30.60
CA ASN A 245 -8.09 -8.76 30.10
C ASN A 245 -6.82 -8.76 29.23
N LEU A 246 -6.67 -7.81 28.31
CA LEU A 246 -5.45 -7.67 27.49
C LEU A 246 -4.20 -7.38 28.33
N TYR A 247 -4.31 -6.57 29.39
CA TYR A 247 -3.22 -6.38 30.35
C TYR A 247 -2.81 -7.70 31.02
N VAL A 248 -3.77 -8.48 31.52
CA VAL A 248 -3.49 -9.78 32.14
C VAL A 248 -2.86 -10.75 31.14
N LEU A 249 -3.35 -10.80 29.90
CA LEU A 249 -2.79 -11.62 28.83
C LEU A 249 -1.37 -11.20 28.45
N THR A 250 -1.05 -9.91 28.50
CA THR A 250 0.32 -9.39 28.28
C THR A 250 1.27 -9.93 29.35
N ILE A 251 0.86 -9.90 30.62
CA ILE A 251 1.65 -10.47 31.71
C ILE A 251 1.78 -11.99 31.56
N LEU A 252 0.70 -12.70 31.21
CA LEU A 252 0.75 -14.14 30.95
C LEU A 252 1.71 -14.48 29.81
N LYS A 253 1.73 -13.69 28.73
CA LYS A 253 2.69 -13.84 27.63
C LYS A 253 4.13 -13.67 28.12
N MET A 254 4.41 -12.62 28.90
CA MET A 254 5.75 -12.35 29.47
C MET A 254 6.26 -13.50 30.36
N TYR A 255 5.36 -14.18 31.06
CA TYR A 255 5.69 -15.34 31.91
C TYR A 255 5.46 -16.70 31.22
N HIS A 256 5.19 -16.72 29.92
CA HIS A 256 4.88 -17.94 29.15
C HIS A 256 3.81 -18.83 29.80
N GLY A 257 2.75 -18.21 30.34
CA GLY A 257 1.60 -18.88 30.96
C GLY A 257 1.78 -19.35 32.40
N ASP A 258 3.02 -19.54 32.90
CA ASP A 258 3.29 -20.04 34.26
C ASP A 258 3.89 -18.96 35.18
N ILE A 259 3.01 -18.24 35.88
CA ILE A 259 3.42 -17.20 36.84
C ILE A 259 3.63 -17.83 38.23
N LYS A 260 4.89 -17.89 38.68
CA LYS A 260 5.24 -18.38 40.03
C LYS A 260 5.24 -17.30 41.11
N ASN A 261 5.32 -16.04 40.71
CA ASN A 261 5.39 -14.93 41.65
C ASN A 261 4.00 -14.63 42.26
N LYS A 262 3.84 -14.92 43.55
CA LYS A 262 2.58 -14.72 44.29
C LYS A 262 2.11 -13.26 44.33
N LEU A 263 3.04 -12.29 44.36
CA LEU A 263 2.70 -10.87 44.35
C LEU A 263 2.07 -10.47 43.02
N VAL A 264 2.65 -10.95 41.91
CA VAL A 264 2.13 -10.72 40.56
C VAL A 264 0.75 -11.36 40.41
N LEU A 265 0.58 -12.62 40.83
CA LEU A 265 -0.73 -13.29 40.81
C LEU A 265 -1.80 -12.54 41.59
N THR A 266 -1.46 -11.99 42.76
CA THR A 266 -2.39 -11.20 43.58
C THR A 266 -2.74 -9.88 42.91
N LYS A 267 -1.77 -9.22 42.25
CA LYS A 267 -2.02 -8.00 41.47
C LYS A 267 -2.98 -8.28 40.30
N LEU A 268 -2.79 -9.36 39.56
CA LEU A 268 -3.65 -9.73 38.43
C LEU A 268 -5.08 -10.05 38.89
N GLU A 269 -5.22 -10.78 40.00
CA GLU A 269 -6.52 -11.07 40.59
C GLU A 269 -7.25 -9.78 41.01
N ASN A 270 -6.55 -8.83 41.64
CA ASN A 270 -7.14 -7.54 42.00
C ASN A 270 -7.61 -6.75 40.78
N VAL A 271 -6.83 -6.75 39.69
CA VAL A 271 -7.23 -6.12 38.42
C VAL A 271 -8.53 -6.75 37.90
N LEU A 272 -8.61 -8.09 37.89
CA LEU A 272 -9.81 -8.79 37.42
C LEU A 272 -11.03 -8.61 38.36
N LEU A 273 -10.81 -8.48 39.67
CA LEU A 273 -11.88 -8.22 40.65
C LEU A 273 -12.41 -6.79 40.58
N SER A 274 -11.55 -5.80 40.31
CA SER A 274 -11.94 -4.39 40.20
C SER A 274 -12.87 -4.08 39.01
N THR A 275 -13.14 -5.07 38.16
CA THR A 275 -13.99 -4.95 36.97
C THR A 275 -15.41 -5.52 37.15
N GLU A 276 -15.79 -5.92 38.36
CA GLU A 276 -17.10 -6.52 38.67
C GLU A 276 -18.22 -5.48 38.81
N ASP A 277 -18.86 -5.11 37.69
CA ASP A 277 -20.06 -4.25 37.70
C ASP A 277 -21.28 -4.93 37.04
N GLY A 278 -21.54 -6.18 37.44
CA GLY A 278 -22.78 -6.93 37.12
C GLY A 278 -22.88 -7.57 35.73
N GLN A 279 -22.15 -7.11 34.73
CA GLN A 279 -22.16 -7.69 33.39
C GLN A 279 -21.03 -8.73 33.20
N LYS A 280 -21.40 -9.97 32.86
CA LYS A 280 -20.48 -11.11 32.74
C LYS A 280 -19.62 -11.01 31.48
N ASN A 281 -18.29 -11.04 31.64
CA ASN A 281 -17.33 -11.14 30.54
C ASN A 281 -16.65 -12.51 30.60
N GLU A 282 -16.86 -13.35 29.58
CA GLU A 282 -16.38 -14.74 29.56
C GLU A 282 -14.85 -14.85 29.62
N THR A 283 -14.13 -13.88 29.03
CA THR A 283 -12.65 -13.83 29.09
C THR A 283 -12.17 -13.50 30.50
N THR A 284 -12.81 -12.54 31.17
CA THR A 284 -12.50 -12.18 32.56
C THR A 284 -12.73 -13.36 33.50
N GLU A 285 -13.85 -14.07 33.36
CA GLU A 285 -14.16 -15.24 34.19
C GLU A 285 -13.18 -16.38 33.94
N PHE A 286 -12.84 -16.65 32.68
CA PHE A 286 -11.79 -17.61 32.32
C PHE A 286 -10.45 -17.25 32.99
N LEU A 287 -10.01 -15.99 32.89
CA LEU A 287 -8.74 -15.54 33.45
C LEU A 287 -8.71 -15.60 34.97
N LYS A 288 -9.81 -15.25 35.66
CA LYS A 288 -9.91 -15.39 37.13
C LYS A 288 -9.68 -16.83 37.56
N GLU A 289 -10.37 -17.76 36.92
CA GLU A 289 -10.23 -19.18 37.23
C GLU A 289 -8.86 -19.74 36.85
N TYR A 290 -8.26 -19.27 35.75
CA TYR A 290 -6.91 -19.65 35.34
C TYR A 290 -5.85 -19.18 36.36
N ILE A 291 -5.93 -17.93 36.82
CA ILE A 291 -5.04 -17.39 37.85
C ILE A 291 -5.20 -18.16 39.17
N HIS A 292 -6.42 -18.57 39.52
CA HIS A 292 -6.67 -19.45 40.68
C HIS A 292 -6.05 -20.83 40.49
N ALA A 293 -6.13 -21.40 39.29
CA ALA A 293 -5.52 -22.68 38.95
C ALA A 293 -3.99 -22.63 39.10
N LEU A 294 -3.35 -21.53 38.67
CA LEU A 294 -1.92 -21.29 38.87
C LEU A 294 -1.54 -21.25 40.35
N LYS A 295 -2.33 -20.59 41.20
CA LYS A 295 -2.05 -20.52 42.65
C LYS A 295 -2.13 -21.88 43.33
N LYS A 296 -3.07 -22.73 42.91
CA LYS A 296 -3.32 -24.05 43.52
C LYS A 296 -2.58 -25.20 42.83
N ASN A 297 -1.98 -24.96 41.66
CA ASN A 297 -1.50 -25.99 40.74
C ASN A 297 -2.59 -27.04 40.42
N GLN A 298 -3.85 -26.61 40.32
CA GLN A 298 -5.00 -27.47 40.07
C GLN A 298 -6.10 -26.66 39.37
N ALA A 299 -6.60 -27.12 38.23
CA ALA A 299 -7.67 -26.42 37.51
C ALA A 299 -9.06 -26.91 37.94
N SER A 300 -10.03 -25.99 37.97
CA SER A 300 -11.44 -26.32 38.25
C SER A 300 -12.11 -26.90 36.99
N GLN A 301 -13.17 -27.68 37.19
CA GLN A 301 -13.98 -28.21 36.09
C GLN A 301 -14.60 -27.07 35.24
N VAL A 302 -14.91 -25.94 35.87
CA VAL A 302 -15.45 -24.74 35.21
C VAL A 302 -14.47 -24.17 34.17
N VAL A 303 -13.16 -24.19 34.46
CA VAL A 303 -12.14 -23.72 33.50
C VAL A 303 -12.10 -24.61 32.26
N GLN A 304 -12.17 -25.93 32.47
CA GLN A 304 -12.16 -26.91 31.39
C GLN A 304 -13.41 -26.79 30.50
N GLU A 305 -14.58 -26.59 31.10
CA GLU A 305 -15.82 -26.37 30.35
C GLU A 305 -15.76 -25.06 29.55
N THR A 306 -15.24 -23.99 30.15
CA THR A 306 -15.12 -22.68 29.50
C THR A 306 -14.17 -22.74 28.30
N ILE A 307 -12.99 -23.36 28.46
CA ILE A 307 -12.02 -23.44 27.37
C ILE A 307 -12.54 -24.31 26.21
N THR A 308 -13.20 -25.43 26.53
CA THR A 308 -13.67 -26.37 25.51
C THR A 308 -14.92 -25.87 24.76
N TRP A 309 -15.87 -25.23 25.46
CA TRP A 309 -17.18 -24.89 24.89
C TRP A 309 -17.32 -23.43 24.48
N LYS A 310 -16.48 -22.53 25.00
CA LYS A 310 -16.61 -21.07 24.78
C LYS A 310 -15.41 -20.42 24.10
N LYS A 311 -14.51 -21.20 23.48
CA LYS A 311 -13.32 -20.67 22.77
C LYS A 311 -13.62 -19.47 21.86
N SER A 312 -14.70 -19.52 21.07
CA SER A 312 -15.08 -18.46 20.13
C SER A 312 -15.50 -17.13 20.79
N GLN A 313 -15.79 -17.16 22.09
CA GLN A 313 -16.21 -16.02 22.91
C GLN A 313 -15.04 -15.41 23.71
N LEU A 314 -13.86 -16.04 23.69
CA LEU A 314 -12.69 -15.57 24.42
C LEU A 314 -11.86 -14.60 23.57
N ILE A 315 -11.45 -13.48 24.18
CA ILE A 315 -10.52 -12.50 23.61
C ILE A 315 -9.10 -12.96 23.93
N ILE A 316 -8.74 -14.15 23.47
CA ILE A 316 -7.41 -14.73 23.69
C ILE A 316 -6.82 -15.08 22.32
N PRO A 317 -5.65 -14.52 21.97
CA PRO A 317 -4.95 -14.87 20.74
C PRO A 317 -4.64 -16.37 20.67
N GLN A 318 -4.61 -16.96 19.47
CA GLN A 318 -4.62 -18.41 19.28
C GLN A 318 -3.39 -19.09 19.90
N LYS A 319 -2.19 -18.53 19.72
CA LYS A 319 -0.96 -19.08 20.32
C LYS A 319 -1.06 -19.09 21.85
N LEU A 320 -1.50 -17.98 22.44
CA LEU A 320 -1.63 -17.86 23.88
C LEU A 320 -2.73 -18.78 24.40
N TYR A 321 -3.84 -18.92 23.67
CA TYR A 321 -4.91 -19.86 24.00
C TYR A 321 -4.37 -21.29 24.13
N TYR A 322 -3.61 -21.80 23.15
CA TYR A 322 -3.04 -23.15 23.23
C TYR A 322 -2.05 -23.31 24.39
N LEU A 323 -1.28 -22.26 24.68
CA LEU A 323 -0.38 -22.25 25.82
C LEU A 323 -1.14 -22.43 27.14
N LEU A 324 -2.15 -21.60 27.38
CA LEU A 324 -2.99 -21.63 28.59
C LEU A 324 -3.80 -22.94 28.69
N GLU A 325 -4.33 -23.42 27.57
CA GLU A 325 -5.09 -24.68 27.49
C GLU A 325 -4.25 -25.89 27.89
N GLY A 326 -3.02 -26.00 27.36
CA GLY A 326 -2.13 -27.08 27.76
C GLY A 326 -1.75 -27.02 29.25
N TYR A 327 -1.63 -25.83 29.84
CA TYR A 327 -1.44 -25.68 31.29
C TYR A 327 -2.65 -26.17 32.11
N ILE A 328 -3.87 -25.91 31.65
CA ILE A 328 -5.09 -26.42 32.32
C ILE A 328 -5.08 -27.95 32.37
N PHE A 329 -4.78 -28.62 31.25
CA PHE A 329 -4.65 -30.09 31.23
C PHE A 329 -3.47 -30.58 32.08
N PHE A 330 -2.35 -29.84 32.09
CA PHE A 330 -1.21 -30.14 32.94
C PHE A 330 -1.58 -30.11 34.44
N PHE A 331 -2.29 -29.08 34.89
CA PHE A 331 -2.73 -28.96 36.29
C PHE A 331 -3.72 -30.06 36.71
N ASN A 332 -4.44 -30.65 35.74
CA ASN A 332 -5.34 -31.77 35.99
C ASN A 332 -4.69 -33.15 35.79
N ASN A 333 -3.37 -33.20 35.61
CA ASN A 333 -2.60 -34.42 35.34
C ASN A 333 -2.99 -35.15 34.05
N GLU A 334 -3.67 -34.48 33.11
CA GLU A 334 -4.03 -34.99 31.79
C GLU A 334 -2.88 -34.76 30.80
N TYR A 335 -1.71 -35.32 31.12
CA TYR A 335 -0.44 -34.99 30.45
C TYR A 335 -0.38 -35.34 28.96
N GLY A 336 -1.12 -36.36 28.51
CA GLY A 336 -1.23 -36.69 27.08
C GLY A 336 -1.88 -35.56 26.29
N LYS A 337 -3.04 -35.07 26.75
CA LYS A 337 -3.76 -33.95 26.12
C LYS A 337 -2.96 -32.66 26.18
N ALA A 338 -2.32 -32.38 27.32
CA ALA A 338 -1.47 -31.20 27.46
C ALA A 338 -0.32 -31.20 26.43
N PHE A 339 0.29 -32.37 26.21
CA PHE A 339 1.34 -32.54 25.21
C PHE A 339 0.80 -32.39 23.77
N ASP A 340 -0.35 -32.99 23.45
CA ASP A 340 -1.00 -32.90 22.13
C ASP A 340 -1.38 -31.46 21.74
N ILE A 341 -1.63 -30.61 22.73
CA ILE A 341 -1.93 -29.18 22.53
C ILE A 341 -0.62 -28.39 22.36
N TRP A 342 0.34 -28.57 23.26
CA TRP A 342 1.58 -27.80 23.21
C TRP A 342 2.47 -28.14 22.02
N ILE A 343 2.36 -29.33 21.42
CA ILE A 343 3.10 -29.65 20.18
C ILE A 343 2.62 -28.83 18.97
N GLN A 344 1.44 -28.21 19.04
CA GLN A 344 0.91 -27.31 18.01
C GLN A 344 1.54 -25.90 18.07
N LEU A 345 2.25 -25.57 19.17
CA LEU A 345 2.90 -24.28 19.33
C LEU A 345 4.19 -24.16 18.47
N PRO A 346 4.59 -22.95 18.07
CA PRO A 346 5.89 -22.71 17.46
C PRO A 346 7.03 -23.14 18.39
N ILE A 347 8.17 -23.54 17.80
CA ILE A 347 9.32 -24.04 18.58
C ILE A 347 9.83 -23.00 19.59
N GLN A 348 9.70 -21.71 19.27
CA GLN A 348 10.09 -20.57 20.11
C GLN A 348 9.34 -20.57 21.44
N GLU A 349 8.04 -20.89 21.44
CA GLU A 349 7.22 -20.96 22.65
C GLU A 349 7.48 -22.25 23.44
N ILE A 350 7.67 -23.36 22.71
CA ILE A 350 7.93 -24.68 23.32
C ILE A 350 9.22 -24.69 24.14
N ILE A 351 10.22 -23.87 23.80
CA ILE A 351 11.48 -23.77 24.55
C ILE A 351 11.25 -23.42 26.03
N TYR A 352 10.26 -22.59 26.32
CA TYR A 352 9.90 -22.16 27.68
C TYR A 352 9.13 -23.22 28.46
N LEU A 353 8.54 -24.19 27.76
CA LEU A 353 7.81 -25.33 28.34
C LEU A 353 8.73 -26.49 28.78
N ASP A 354 10.06 -26.35 28.72
CA ASP A 354 11.00 -27.44 28.98
C ASP A 354 10.86 -28.05 30.40
N ALA A 355 10.58 -27.24 31.42
CA ALA A 355 10.38 -27.72 32.78
C ALA A 355 9.06 -28.52 32.94
N PRO A 356 7.87 -27.99 32.53
CA PRO A 356 6.64 -28.78 32.47
C PRO A 356 6.78 -30.07 31.66
N LEU A 357 7.35 -30.00 30.45
CA LEU A 357 7.54 -31.15 29.56
C LEU A 357 8.39 -32.26 30.22
N LYS A 358 9.46 -31.90 30.93
CA LYS A 358 10.26 -32.87 31.70
C LYS A 358 9.45 -33.55 32.82
N GLY A 359 8.56 -32.80 33.48
CA GLY A 359 7.66 -33.32 34.50
C GLY A 359 6.69 -34.37 33.97
N MET A 360 6.21 -34.20 32.74
CA MET A 360 5.25 -35.11 32.08
C MET A 360 5.89 -36.40 31.54
N LYS A 361 7.19 -36.40 31.21
CA LYS A 361 7.88 -37.48 30.46
C LYS A 361 7.58 -38.90 30.96
N LYS A 362 7.53 -39.11 32.29
CA LYS A 362 7.34 -40.43 32.88
C LYS A 362 5.92 -40.97 32.66
N GLN A 363 4.96 -40.07 32.48
CA GLN A 363 3.52 -40.36 32.46
C GLN A 363 2.94 -40.36 31.03
N LEU A 364 3.73 -39.97 30.03
CA LEU A 364 3.35 -40.06 28.61
C LEU A 364 3.28 -41.51 28.13
N TRP A 365 2.32 -41.78 27.25
CA TRP A 365 2.17 -43.07 26.55
C TRP A 365 3.36 -43.32 25.60
N ILE A 366 3.53 -44.58 25.18
CA ILE A 366 4.71 -45.01 24.39
C ILE A 366 4.82 -44.23 23.06
N THR A 367 3.69 -43.92 22.42
CA THR A 367 3.62 -43.13 21.18
C THR A 367 4.15 -41.70 21.39
N HIS A 368 3.62 -41.00 22.40
CA HIS A 368 4.06 -39.63 22.76
C HIS A 368 5.51 -39.54 23.22
N LYS A 369 6.08 -40.63 23.76
CA LYS A 369 7.50 -40.65 24.16
C LYS A 369 8.46 -40.48 22.99
N GLN A 370 8.13 -41.00 21.81
CA GLN A 370 8.96 -40.81 20.61
C GLN A 370 8.90 -39.36 20.11
N GLU A 371 7.70 -38.79 20.03
CA GLU A 371 7.50 -37.39 19.66
C GLU A 371 8.17 -36.43 20.64
N TYR A 372 8.06 -36.70 21.94
CA TYR A 372 8.76 -35.96 22.99
C TYR A 372 10.28 -35.96 22.77
N LEU A 373 10.88 -37.11 22.44
CA LEU A 373 12.32 -37.20 22.18
C LEU A 373 12.72 -36.39 20.94
N ASN A 374 11.91 -36.46 19.88
CA ASN A 374 12.12 -35.65 18.68
C ASN A 374 12.03 -34.15 18.98
N LEU A 375 11.03 -33.74 19.75
CA LEU A 375 10.83 -32.36 20.19
C LEU A 375 12.00 -31.86 21.05
N GLN A 376 12.44 -32.66 22.02
CA GLN A 376 13.60 -32.33 22.86
C GLN A 376 14.89 -32.19 22.05
N ASN A 377 15.07 -32.99 21.00
CA ASN A 377 16.20 -32.83 20.08
C ASN A 377 16.10 -31.52 19.28
N LYS A 378 14.89 -31.12 18.84
CA LYS A 378 14.66 -29.81 18.20
C LYS A 378 14.97 -28.65 19.16
N ILE A 379 14.47 -28.72 20.40
CA ILE A 379 14.76 -27.71 21.46
C ILE A 379 16.27 -27.60 21.68
N LYS A 380 16.99 -28.71 21.86
CA LYS A 380 18.44 -28.71 22.03
C LYS A 380 19.18 -28.08 20.84
N LYS A 381 18.78 -28.39 19.61
CA LYS A 381 19.38 -27.79 18.41
C LYS A 381 19.14 -26.29 18.33
N SER A 382 17.94 -25.81 18.72
CA SER A 382 17.64 -24.37 18.76
C SER A 382 18.50 -23.62 19.79
N LYS A 383 18.58 -24.15 21.03
CA LYS A 383 19.43 -23.57 22.11
C LYS A 383 20.92 -23.54 21.74
N GLN A 384 21.41 -24.59 21.07
CA GLN A 384 22.80 -24.64 20.59
C GLN A 384 23.09 -23.64 19.46
N LYS A 385 22.09 -23.29 18.65
CA LYS A 385 22.23 -22.30 17.57
C LYS A 385 22.33 -20.88 18.15
N GLU A 386 21.54 -20.58 19.19
CA GLU A 386 21.65 -19.33 19.97
C GLU A 386 22.98 -19.22 20.73
N GLU A 387 23.45 -20.30 21.37
CA GLU A 387 24.73 -20.31 22.09
C GLU A 387 25.94 -20.13 21.16
N LYS A 388 25.90 -20.69 19.93
CA LYS A 388 26.96 -20.48 18.93
C LYS A 388 27.01 -19.04 18.41
N GLY A 389 25.85 -18.42 18.17
CA GLY A 389 25.77 -16.99 17.83
C GLY A 389 26.34 -16.08 18.94
N ASN A 390 26.19 -16.49 20.20
CA ASN A 390 26.67 -15.73 21.36
C ASN A 390 28.14 -16.01 21.74
N GLN A 391 28.76 -17.09 21.22
CA GLN A 391 30.21 -17.31 21.32
C GLN A 391 30.98 -16.56 20.22
N SER A 392 30.42 -16.45 19.00
CA SER A 392 31.00 -15.61 17.95
C SER A 392 31.06 -14.13 18.36
N SER A 393 30.03 -13.60 19.03
CA SER A 393 30.04 -12.22 19.53
C SER A 393 31.11 -11.97 20.60
N LYS A 394 31.35 -12.92 21.52
CA LYS A 394 32.42 -12.80 22.54
C LYS A 394 33.82 -12.89 21.94
N ILE A 395 34.04 -13.73 20.93
CA ILE A 395 35.33 -13.80 20.23
C ILE A 395 35.59 -12.51 19.45
N ILE A 396 34.55 -11.93 18.84
CA ILE A 396 34.63 -10.64 18.13
C ILE A 396 34.92 -9.49 19.10
N ILE A 397 34.34 -9.48 20.30
CA ILE A 397 34.62 -8.46 21.34
C ILE A 397 36.05 -8.59 21.88
N ILE A 398 36.53 -9.81 22.11
CA ILE A 398 37.91 -10.04 22.59
C ILE A 398 38.94 -9.70 21.48
N SER A 399 38.66 -10.04 20.22
CA SER A 399 39.55 -9.72 19.10
C SER A 399 39.58 -8.22 18.80
N SER A 400 38.45 -7.52 18.93
CA SER A 400 38.39 -6.06 18.79
C SER A 400 39.10 -5.34 19.95
N LEU A 401 39.02 -5.83 21.18
CA LEU A 401 39.82 -5.29 22.31
C LEU A 401 41.33 -5.49 22.11
N ILE A 402 41.76 -6.62 21.54
CA ILE A 402 43.17 -6.86 21.20
C ILE A 402 43.62 -5.93 20.05
N LEU A 403 42.77 -5.73 19.04
CA LEU A 403 43.03 -4.79 17.95
C LEU A 403 43.11 -3.34 18.45
N ILE A 404 42.25 -2.92 19.38
CA ILE A 404 42.29 -1.59 20.01
C ILE A 404 43.58 -1.43 20.82
N ALA A 405 44.03 -2.46 21.56
CA ALA A 405 45.28 -2.42 22.29
C ALA A 405 46.50 -2.33 21.35
N ILE A 406 46.49 -3.05 20.24
CA ILE A 406 47.53 -2.96 19.20
C ILE A 406 47.49 -1.59 18.52
N PHE A 407 46.30 -1.03 18.27
CA PHE A 407 46.12 0.31 17.70
C PHE A 407 46.63 1.40 18.66
N PHE A 408 46.40 1.25 19.97
CA PHE A 408 46.98 2.13 20.99
C PHE A 408 48.51 2.03 21.05
N ILE A 409 49.07 0.83 20.94
CA ILE A 409 50.53 0.64 20.87
C ILE A 409 51.08 1.30 19.60
N ILE A 410 50.41 1.16 18.45
CA ILE A 410 50.80 1.78 17.17
C ILE A 410 50.67 3.31 17.22
N ILE A 411 49.62 3.86 17.85
CA ILE A 411 49.47 5.32 18.03
C ILE A 411 50.58 5.86 18.92
N VAL A 412 50.89 5.20 20.04
CA VAL A 412 51.98 5.62 20.94
C VAL A 412 53.36 5.49 20.25
N PHE A 413 53.53 4.48 19.40
CA PHE A 413 54.76 4.30 18.61
C PHE A 413 54.88 5.29 17.44
N ASN A 414 53.76 5.68 16.83
CA ASN A 414 53.74 6.67 15.75
C ASN A 414 53.81 8.12 16.27
N HIS A 415 53.35 8.40 17.49
CA HIS A 415 53.47 9.73 18.10
C HIS A 415 54.93 10.08 18.48
N THR A 416 55.82 9.08 18.55
CA THR A 416 57.26 9.28 18.78
C THR A 416 58.11 9.32 17.50
N ARG A 417 57.49 9.23 16.30
CA ARG A 417 58.23 9.27 15.03
C ARG A 417 57.54 10.19 14.01
N SER A 418 57.92 11.46 14.09
CA SER A 418 58.01 12.48 13.02
C SER A 418 57.44 12.13 11.64
N ASN A 419 56.54 13.03 11.19
CA ASN A 419 56.34 13.54 9.83
C ASN A 419 56.44 12.55 8.66
N ASN A 420 55.28 12.20 8.09
CA ASN A 420 54.99 12.50 6.68
C ASN A 420 53.55 12.10 6.32
N THR A 421 52.93 12.97 5.52
CA THR A 421 51.66 12.82 4.82
C THR A 421 51.58 11.55 3.98
N TYR A 422 50.54 10.73 4.16
CA TYR A 422 49.94 9.92 3.10
C TYR A 422 48.44 9.71 3.35
N THR A 423 47.65 10.11 2.37
CA THR A 423 46.21 9.88 2.18
C THR A 423 45.94 8.41 1.88
N ILE A 424 45.05 7.77 2.65
CA ILE A 424 44.41 6.50 2.32
C ILE A 424 42.90 6.74 2.26
N SER A 425 42.30 6.27 1.17
CA SER A 425 40.91 6.48 0.78
C SER A 425 39.91 5.95 1.83
N LYS A 426 38.89 6.75 2.09
CA LYS A 426 37.80 6.50 3.05
C LYS A 426 36.76 5.48 2.53
N THR A 427 36.96 4.93 1.33
CA THR A 427 35.96 4.12 0.61
C THR A 427 35.95 2.65 1.03
N ASP A 428 37.09 2.05 1.36
CA ASP A 428 37.13 0.59 1.64
C ASP A 428 36.70 0.23 3.08
N LEU A 429 36.67 1.20 3.99
CA LEU A 429 36.24 0.99 5.39
C LEU A 429 34.73 1.11 5.58
N LEU A 430 34.02 1.84 4.72
CA LEU A 430 32.57 2.01 4.82
C LEU A 430 31.81 0.82 4.22
N GLU A 431 32.40 0.14 3.23
CA GLU A 431 31.78 -1.01 2.56
C GLU A 431 31.87 -2.31 3.40
N GLN A 432 32.83 -2.39 4.33
CA GLN A 432 32.93 -3.51 5.27
C GLN A 432 32.10 -3.34 6.55
N LEU A 433 31.64 -2.13 6.87
CA LEU A 433 30.81 -1.87 8.05
C LEU A 433 29.30 -2.05 7.77
N SER A 434 28.87 -1.93 6.52
CA SER A 434 27.46 -2.09 6.11
C SER A 434 26.99 -3.55 6.09
N SER A 435 27.89 -4.55 6.04
CA SER A 435 27.51 -5.95 5.84
C SER A 435 27.35 -6.78 7.13
N SER A 436 27.17 -6.16 8.30
CA SER A 436 27.11 -6.90 9.58
C SER A 436 26.04 -6.48 10.59
N LEU A 437 25.04 -5.70 10.17
CA LEU A 437 23.89 -5.37 11.00
C LEU A 437 22.64 -6.01 10.39
N GLU A 438 22.15 -7.09 11.01
CA GLU A 438 20.78 -7.56 10.79
C GLU A 438 19.83 -6.49 11.38
N GLU A 439 19.29 -5.64 10.51
CA GLU A 439 18.40 -4.54 10.88
C GLU A 439 17.03 -5.04 11.34
N LYS A 440 16.65 -4.72 12.59
CA LYS A 440 15.25 -4.46 12.92
C LYS A 440 14.91 -3.09 12.32
N GLU A 441 13.88 -3.02 11.48
CA GLU A 441 13.41 -1.77 10.87
C GLU A 441 13.17 -0.69 11.93
N ASP A 442 14.03 0.32 11.93
CA ASP A 442 13.93 1.48 12.78
C ASP A 442 13.20 2.61 12.05
N LYS A 443 11.92 2.80 12.37
CA LYS A 443 11.02 3.71 11.63
C LYS A 443 10.91 5.07 12.30
N TYR A 444 10.73 6.11 11.49
CA TYR A 444 10.35 7.44 11.96
C TYR A 444 8.96 7.41 12.60
N VAL A 445 8.83 8.00 13.79
CA VAL A 445 7.57 8.11 14.54
C VAL A 445 7.15 9.57 14.57
N GLU A 446 5.90 9.83 14.16
CA GLU A 446 5.31 11.16 14.28
C GLU A 446 5.14 11.56 15.75
N LYS A 447 5.54 12.78 16.08
CA LYS A 447 5.48 13.33 17.43
C LYS A 447 4.82 14.70 17.44
N GLU A 448 4.16 15.01 18.55
CA GLU A 448 3.61 16.36 18.75
C GLU A 448 4.76 17.35 19.01
N LEU A 449 4.91 18.33 18.12
CA LEU A 449 5.93 19.39 18.24
C LEU A 449 5.88 20.08 19.61
N ASN A 450 4.68 20.32 20.15
CA ASN A 450 4.50 20.97 21.46
C ASN A 450 5.14 20.22 22.64
N LYS A 451 5.40 18.91 22.51
CA LYS A 451 6.00 18.07 23.54
C LYS A 451 7.53 17.96 23.43
N GLU A 452 8.12 18.37 22.31
CA GLU A 452 9.56 18.25 22.03
C GLU A 452 10.21 19.65 22.12
N LEU A 453 10.90 19.92 23.23
CA LEU A 453 11.36 21.26 23.59
C LEU A 453 12.36 21.86 22.58
N ILE A 454 13.33 21.08 22.10
CA ILE A 454 14.39 21.56 21.22
C ILE A 454 13.80 21.93 19.86
N GLU A 455 13.02 21.02 19.28
CA GLU A 455 12.39 21.18 17.97
C GLU A 455 11.35 22.31 17.97
N ARG A 456 10.53 22.42 19.02
CA ARG A 456 9.61 23.55 19.18
C ARG A 456 10.36 24.88 19.25
N THR A 457 11.39 24.97 20.09
CA THR A 457 12.15 26.21 20.27
C THR A 457 12.92 26.56 19.00
N PHE A 458 13.35 25.55 18.22
CA PHE A 458 13.93 25.74 16.89
C PHE A 458 12.95 26.41 15.93
N VAL A 459 11.72 25.89 15.83
CA VAL A 459 10.66 26.50 14.99
C VAL A 459 10.33 27.92 15.43
N GLU A 460 10.19 28.13 16.75
CA GLU A 460 9.92 29.46 17.31
C GLU A 460 11.05 30.46 17.03
N ALA A 461 12.32 30.02 17.06
CA ALA A 461 13.48 30.89 16.87
C ALA A 461 13.80 31.20 15.40
N PHE A 462 13.67 30.22 14.50
CA PHE A 462 14.11 30.34 13.11
C PHE A 462 12.98 30.54 12.08
N TYR A 463 11.75 30.11 12.38
CA TYR A 463 10.63 30.20 11.42
C TYR A 463 9.51 31.15 11.84
N LEU A 464 9.28 31.32 13.15
CA LEU A 464 8.21 32.17 13.68
C LEU A 464 8.70 33.51 14.24
N SER A 465 10.01 33.74 14.28
CA SER A 465 10.62 34.93 14.88
C SER A 465 11.74 35.49 13.99
N ASP A 466 11.79 36.82 13.89
CA ASP A 466 12.84 37.58 13.22
C ASP A 466 13.89 38.14 14.21
N GLN A 467 13.74 37.87 15.51
CA GLN A 467 14.64 38.36 16.56
C GLN A 467 15.95 37.57 16.60
N VAL A 468 17.03 38.23 16.18
CA VAL A 468 18.40 37.70 16.19
C VAL A 468 18.83 37.28 17.60
N GLU A 469 18.42 38.00 18.64
CA GLU A 469 18.77 37.65 20.03
C GLU A 469 18.22 36.29 20.45
N LYS A 470 17.03 35.90 19.95
CA LYS A 470 16.44 34.57 20.22
C LYS A 470 17.20 33.47 19.50
N GLN A 471 17.64 33.73 18.26
CA GLN A 471 18.43 32.80 17.48
C GLN A 471 19.81 32.59 18.12
N GLU A 472 20.49 33.67 18.54
CA GLU A 472 21.76 33.60 19.25
C GLU A 472 21.63 32.86 20.59
N GLN A 473 20.57 33.12 21.35
CA GLN A 473 20.29 32.41 22.60
C GLN A 473 20.03 30.91 22.34
N PHE A 474 19.26 30.57 21.31
CA PHE A 474 19.03 29.18 20.92
C PHE A 474 20.34 28.46 20.57
N GLN A 475 21.25 29.13 19.86
CA GLN A 475 22.56 28.57 19.52
C GLN A 475 23.34 28.15 20.77
N VAL A 476 23.40 29.03 21.77
CA VAL A 476 24.11 28.77 23.03
C VAL A 476 23.52 27.57 23.76
N ASP A 477 22.20 27.52 23.84
CA ASP A 477 21.47 26.55 24.67
C ASP A 477 21.39 25.16 24.01
N TYR A 478 21.18 25.09 22.69
CA TYR A 478 20.75 23.86 22.01
C TYR A 478 21.59 23.45 20.80
N MET A 479 22.59 24.23 20.38
CA MET A 479 23.46 23.88 19.25
C MET A 479 24.87 23.56 19.74
N ASP A 480 25.54 22.64 19.05
CA ASP A 480 26.95 22.32 19.27
C ASP A 480 27.85 23.42 18.65
N ASP A 481 29.06 23.60 19.19
CA ASP A 481 29.97 24.71 18.89
C ASP A 481 30.43 24.70 17.42
N ASN A 482 30.27 23.57 16.74
CA ASN A 482 30.57 23.37 15.32
C ASN A 482 29.48 23.88 14.38
N ILE A 483 28.31 24.29 14.87
CA ILE A 483 27.25 24.88 14.05
C ILE A 483 27.18 26.39 14.29
N SER A 484 27.33 27.17 13.22
CA SER A 484 27.31 28.63 13.27
C SER A 484 26.13 29.21 12.50
N ILE A 485 25.26 29.95 13.20
CA ILE A 485 24.16 30.71 12.58
C ILE A 485 24.70 31.75 11.58
N LYS A 486 25.93 32.24 11.77
CA LYS A 486 26.58 33.20 10.88
C LYS A 486 27.08 32.58 9.57
N GLU A 487 27.27 31.26 9.56
CA GLU A 487 27.69 30.50 8.38
C GLU A 487 26.50 29.90 7.62
N ALA A 488 25.33 29.78 8.28
CA ALA A 488 24.06 29.49 7.61
C ALA A 488 23.73 30.58 6.57
N SER A 489 23.19 30.19 5.42
CA SER A 489 22.98 31.10 4.30
C SER A 489 22.10 32.30 4.69
N PRO A 490 22.20 33.47 4.02
CA PRO A 490 21.63 34.75 4.47
C PRO A 490 20.09 34.88 4.48
N LEU A 491 19.35 33.78 4.54
CA LEU A 491 17.88 33.75 4.64
C LEU A 491 17.35 34.07 6.05
N ASN A 492 18.23 34.17 7.06
CA ASN A 492 17.86 34.54 8.44
C ASN A 492 17.29 35.97 8.62
N ALA A 493 17.02 36.72 7.55
CA ALA A 493 16.56 38.10 7.64
C ALA A 493 15.04 38.29 7.51
N GLN A 494 14.26 37.30 7.03
CA GLN A 494 12.78 37.38 7.03
C GLN A 494 12.12 36.00 7.20
N PRO A 495 11.01 35.91 7.96
CA PRO A 495 10.24 34.67 8.08
C PRO A 495 9.67 34.29 6.71
N LYS A 496 10.22 33.23 6.09
CA LYS A 496 9.79 32.75 4.78
C LYS A 496 8.32 32.28 4.77
N PHE A 497 7.82 31.82 5.92
CA PHE A 497 6.44 31.40 6.09
C PHE A 497 5.62 32.54 6.71
N GLU A 498 5.39 33.60 5.94
CA GLU A 498 4.49 34.70 6.35
C GLU A 498 3.14 34.11 6.81
N ASP A 499 2.67 34.52 7.99
CA ASP A 499 1.46 34.02 8.68
C ASP A 499 1.49 32.57 9.21
N ALA A 500 2.64 31.89 9.21
CA ALA A 500 2.72 30.55 9.81
C ALA A 500 2.53 30.58 11.32
N VAL A 501 1.84 29.56 11.83
CA VAL A 501 1.68 29.32 13.27
C VAL A 501 2.31 27.98 13.65
N LEU A 502 2.62 27.79 14.93
CA LEU A 502 3.26 26.56 15.41
C LEU A 502 2.47 25.28 15.06
N SER A 503 1.14 25.37 14.92
CA SER A 503 0.29 24.24 14.52
C SER A 503 0.43 23.84 13.04
N ASP A 504 1.03 24.68 12.20
CA ASP A 504 1.31 24.34 10.80
C ASP A 504 2.52 23.42 10.66
N PHE A 505 3.25 23.19 11.76
CA PHE A 505 4.46 22.38 11.79
C PHE A 505 4.23 21.04 12.51
N THR A 506 4.73 19.97 11.92
CA THR A 506 4.75 18.63 12.52
C THR A 506 6.17 18.05 12.48
N ILE A 507 6.44 17.04 13.29
CA ILE A 507 7.76 16.40 13.35
C ILE A 507 7.64 14.89 13.29
N LYS A 508 8.60 14.26 12.61
CA LYS A 508 8.83 12.82 12.69
C LYS A 508 10.23 12.56 13.18
N LYS A 509 10.38 11.69 14.18
CA LYS A 509 11.66 11.43 14.87
C LYS A 509 12.02 9.97 14.82
N LYS A 510 13.29 9.67 14.55
CA LYS A 510 13.86 8.32 14.54
C LYS A 510 14.54 8.05 15.88
N GLU A 511 13.98 7.14 16.67
CA GLU A 511 14.33 6.96 18.09
C GLU A 511 15.78 6.47 18.32
N SER A 512 16.42 5.82 17.35
CA SER A 512 17.80 5.28 17.52
C SER A 512 18.94 6.16 17.03
N THR A 513 18.63 7.21 16.29
CA THR A 513 19.64 8.04 15.62
C THR A 513 19.54 9.51 16.00
N GLY A 514 18.53 9.89 16.79
CA GLY A 514 18.26 11.28 17.13
C GLY A 514 17.91 12.16 15.92
N LEU A 515 17.61 11.57 14.76
CA LEU A 515 17.22 12.31 13.56
C LEU A 515 15.77 12.75 13.65
N THR A 516 15.52 14.05 13.45
CA THR A 516 14.18 14.63 13.43
C THR A 516 13.93 15.35 12.11
N ILE A 517 12.86 15.00 11.42
CA ILE A 517 12.37 15.67 10.21
C ILE A 517 11.26 16.64 10.63
N LEU A 518 11.40 17.90 10.25
CA LEU A 518 10.40 18.94 10.42
C LEU A 518 9.60 19.11 9.13
N TYR A 519 8.28 19.14 9.28
CA TYR A 519 7.33 19.35 8.21
C TYR A 519 6.62 20.70 8.40
N TYR A 520 6.31 21.36 7.29
CA TYR A 520 5.41 22.51 7.23
C TYR A 520 4.29 22.18 6.25
N ARG A 521 3.03 22.16 6.72
CA ARG A 521 1.86 21.74 5.92
C ARG A 521 2.11 20.47 5.10
N ASP A 522 2.59 19.43 5.79
CA ASP A 522 2.90 18.10 5.26
C ASP A 522 4.09 18.01 4.29
N GLU A 523 4.83 19.12 4.05
CA GLU A 523 6.07 19.09 3.26
C GLU A 523 7.32 19.08 4.17
N PRO A 524 8.30 18.18 3.94
CA PRO A 524 9.52 18.14 4.74
C PRO A 524 10.41 19.34 4.38
N ILE A 525 10.75 20.17 5.37
CA ILE A 525 11.51 21.42 5.16
C ILE A 525 12.94 21.33 5.71
N VAL A 526 13.14 20.66 6.85
CA VAL A 526 14.45 20.54 7.52
C VAL A 526 14.63 19.19 8.19
N LEU A 527 15.88 18.72 8.17
CA LEU A 527 16.35 17.55 8.91
C LEU A 527 17.34 18.01 9.99
N LEU A 528 17.02 17.68 11.24
CA LEU A 528 17.84 17.94 12.42
C LEU A 528 18.51 16.64 12.87
N SER A 529 19.80 16.72 13.16
CA SER A 529 20.54 15.67 13.86
C SER A 529 20.78 16.12 15.30
N ILE A 530 20.17 15.42 16.25
CA ILE A 530 20.28 15.72 17.68
C ILE A 530 21.11 14.62 18.34
N ASN A 531 22.24 15.03 18.92
CA ASN A 531 23.13 14.11 19.60
C ASN A 531 22.52 13.67 20.94
N GLU A 532 22.29 12.37 21.10
CA GLU A 532 21.61 11.80 22.27
C GLU A 532 22.36 12.05 23.59
N TYR A 533 23.68 12.20 23.55
CA TYR A 533 24.52 12.34 24.74
C TYR A 533 24.47 13.74 25.35
N ASN A 534 24.50 14.78 24.52
CA ASN A 534 24.54 16.17 24.96
C ASN A 534 23.21 16.91 24.74
N GLN A 535 22.23 16.28 24.06
CA GLN A 535 20.94 16.86 23.71
C GLN A 535 21.09 18.19 22.94
N LYS A 536 22.12 18.28 22.10
CA LYS A 536 22.38 19.42 21.21
C LYS A 536 22.27 19.00 19.75
N ILE A 537 21.84 19.94 18.93
CA ILE A 537 21.85 19.80 17.47
C ILE A 537 23.31 19.84 17.01
N ASP A 538 23.74 18.81 16.29
CA ASP A 538 25.10 18.69 15.76
C ASP A 538 25.17 18.86 14.22
N ARG A 539 24.04 18.73 13.51
CA ARG A 539 23.87 19.06 12.08
C ARG A 539 22.45 19.48 11.73
N ILE A 540 22.32 20.35 10.72
CA ILE A 540 21.05 20.81 10.16
C ILE A 540 21.15 20.74 8.63
N TYR A 541 20.18 20.09 8.00
CA TYR A 541 20.08 20.05 6.54
C TYR A 541 18.74 20.56 6.06
N GLY A 542 18.74 21.06 4.83
CA GLY A 542 17.53 21.54 4.18
C GLY A 542 17.53 23.05 4.06
N GLU A 543 16.35 23.65 4.10
CA GLU A 543 16.21 25.00 3.58
C GLU A 543 16.93 26.06 4.43
N GLY A 544 17.83 26.84 3.81
CA GLY A 544 18.66 27.84 4.50
C GLY A 544 19.89 27.29 5.22
N TRP A 545 20.08 25.96 5.21
CA TRP A 545 21.17 25.24 5.89
C TRP A 545 21.98 24.39 4.91
N ASP A 546 22.77 23.45 5.42
CA ASP A 546 23.65 22.61 4.61
C ASP A 546 22.85 21.70 3.65
N ARG A 547 23.43 21.48 2.45
CA ARG A 547 22.88 20.52 1.48
C ARG A 547 23.36 19.09 1.76
N ILE A 548 22.51 18.12 1.43
CA ILE A 548 22.87 16.71 1.52
C ILE A 548 23.52 16.31 0.19
N GLU A 549 24.86 16.27 0.14
CA GLU A 549 25.58 16.08 -1.13
C GLU A 549 26.00 14.62 -1.39
N ASN A 550 26.41 13.89 -0.35
CA ASN A 550 27.14 12.63 -0.53
C ASN A 550 26.48 11.39 0.09
N PHE A 551 25.64 11.57 1.11
CA PHE A 551 25.00 10.48 1.83
C PHE A 551 23.72 10.97 2.48
N THR A 552 22.60 10.28 2.25
CA THR A 552 21.35 10.57 2.95
C THR A 552 21.17 9.59 4.11
N PRO A 553 21.01 10.09 5.35
CA PRO A 553 20.64 9.24 6.48
C PRO A 553 19.14 8.90 6.49
N VAL A 554 18.38 9.34 5.48
CA VAL A 554 16.92 9.22 5.37
C VAL A 554 16.55 8.58 4.04
N ASN A 555 15.75 7.51 4.08
CA ASN A 555 15.14 6.95 2.88
C ASN A 555 13.93 7.82 2.49
N PHE A 556 13.69 8.01 1.20
CA PHE A 556 12.53 8.76 0.74
C PHE A 556 11.20 8.18 1.25
N ASP A 557 11.11 6.86 1.44
CA ASP A 557 9.92 6.19 1.98
C ASP A 557 9.61 6.63 3.43
N ASP A 558 10.63 7.03 4.19
CA ASP A 558 10.48 7.52 5.56
C ASP A 558 9.78 8.89 5.63
N LEU A 559 9.70 9.61 4.50
CA LEU A 559 9.05 10.91 4.44
C LEU A 559 7.52 10.80 4.61
N GLY A 560 6.93 9.62 4.35
CA GLY A 560 5.49 9.36 4.47
C GLY A 560 4.66 10.12 3.43
N LEU A 561 5.22 10.34 2.24
CA LEU A 561 4.51 10.92 1.10
C LEU A 561 3.74 9.81 0.35
N PRO A 562 2.50 10.05 -0.11
CA PRO A 562 1.60 9.02 -0.64
C PRO A 562 1.85 8.73 -2.13
N PHE A 563 3.09 8.35 -2.50
CA PHE A 563 3.46 8.10 -3.89
C PHE A 563 3.99 6.68 -4.09
N ASP A 564 3.31 5.92 -4.95
CA ASP A 564 3.56 4.50 -5.18
C ASP A 564 4.64 4.26 -6.25
N SER A 565 4.87 5.23 -7.14
CA SER A 565 5.88 5.13 -8.20
C SER A 565 7.00 6.17 -8.08
N VAL A 566 8.20 5.82 -8.56
CA VAL A 566 9.33 6.77 -8.66
C VAL A 566 8.99 7.93 -9.61
N ALA A 567 8.14 7.69 -10.62
CA ALA A 567 7.68 8.73 -11.54
C ALA A 567 6.81 9.78 -10.83
N GLU A 568 5.88 9.37 -9.97
CA GLU A 568 5.08 10.30 -9.16
C GLU A 568 5.96 11.07 -8.18
N ARG A 569 6.91 10.38 -7.52
CA ARG A 569 7.88 11.01 -6.62
C ARG A 569 8.72 12.06 -7.33
N PHE A 570 9.13 11.78 -8.58
CA PHE A 570 9.87 12.71 -9.42
C PHE A 570 9.05 13.96 -9.71
N ILE A 571 7.80 13.80 -10.19
CA ILE A 571 6.92 14.92 -10.50
C ILE A 571 6.64 15.76 -9.26
N TYR A 572 6.26 15.13 -8.15
CA TYR A 572 6.03 15.86 -6.91
C TYR A 572 7.27 16.64 -6.46
N THR A 573 8.44 16.02 -6.49
CA THR A 573 9.69 16.63 -5.98
C THR A 573 10.18 17.81 -6.81
N PHE A 574 10.11 17.71 -8.15
CA PHE A 574 10.69 18.74 -9.02
C PHE A 574 9.66 19.74 -9.53
N TYR A 575 8.39 19.37 -9.64
CA TYR A 575 7.37 20.18 -10.31
C TYR A 575 6.27 20.72 -9.41
N ILE A 576 6.09 20.17 -8.21
CA ILE A 576 5.01 20.55 -7.29
C ILE A 576 5.57 21.12 -5.99
N SER A 577 6.58 20.48 -5.40
CA SER A 577 7.20 20.93 -4.16
C SER A 577 8.36 21.89 -4.38
N ASP A 578 8.41 22.92 -3.55
CA ASP A 578 9.54 23.85 -3.47
C ASP A 578 10.63 23.39 -2.48
N SER A 579 10.43 22.26 -1.79
CA SER A 579 11.37 21.76 -0.78
C SER A 579 12.72 21.38 -1.37
N GLN A 580 13.76 22.12 -0.97
CA GLN A 580 15.14 21.80 -1.34
C GLN A 580 15.62 20.50 -0.70
N LEU A 581 15.20 20.23 0.55
CA LEU A 581 15.52 18.99 1.26
C LEU A 581 14.98 17.77 0.51
N LEU A 582 13.74 17.85 0.03
CA LEU A 582 13.09 16.79 -0.73
C LEU A 582 13.85 16.49 -2.02
N LYS A 583 14.28 17.52 -2.75
CA LYS A 583 15.10 17.40 -3.96
C LYS A 583 16.43 16.70 -3.67
N ASP A 584 17.09 17.02 -2.57
CA ASP A 584 18.39 16.43 -2.23
C ASP A 584 18.24 14.96 -1.79
N ILE A 585 17.21 14.63 -0.99
CA ILE A 585 16.90 13.24 -0.62
C ILE A 585 16.53 12.41 -1.85
N PHE A 586 15.69 12.94 -2.75
CA PHE A 586 15.28 12.24 -3.97
C PHE A 586 16.48 11.86 -4.84
N LYS A 587 17.39 12.82 -5.08
CA LYS A 587 18.59 12.59 -5.91
C LYS A 587 19.42 11.44 -5.35
N LEU A 588 19.66 11.41 -4.04
CA LEU A 588 20.50 10.38 -3.44
C LEU A 588 19.85 8.99 -3.44
N ASN A 589 18.52 8.91 -3.36
CA ASN A 589 17.79 7.63 -3.35
C ASN A 589 17.55 7.07 -4.75
N PHE A 590 17.26 7.90 -5.76
CA PHE A 590 16.68 7.44 -7.04
C PHE A 590 17.50 7.76 -8.28
N THR A 591 18.75 8.22 -8.18
CA THR A 591 19.59 8.44 -9.38
C THR A 591 20.66 7.37 -9.53
N TYR A 592 20.89 6.94 -10.76
CA TYR A 592 21.83 5.87 -11.09
C TYR A 592 23.31 6.31 -10.99
N ASP A 593 23.64 7.53 -11.39
CA ASP A 593 25.01 8.04 -11.41
C ASP A 593 25.14 9.50 -10.94
N ASP A 594 26.36 9.88 -10.55
CA ASP A 594 26.68 11.23 -10.05
C ASP A 594 26.54 12.33 -11.11
N GLY A 595 26.62 11.97 -12.40
CA GLY A 595 26.38 12.90 -13.50
C GLY A 595 24.94 13.39 -13.53
N LEU A 596 23.98 12.47 -13.40
CA LEU A 596 22.55 12.78 -13.28
C LEU A 596 22.26 13.60 -12.01
N ARG A 597 22.84 13.22 -10.87
CA ARG A 597 22.68 13.96 -9.60
C ARG A 597 23.04 15.43 -9.75
N LYS A 598 24.15 15.70 -10.45
CA LYS A 598 24.62 17.06 -10.69
C LYS A 598 23.66 17.84 -11.58
N GLN A 599 23.18 17.25 -12.68
CA GLN A 599 22.23 17.92 -13.58
C GLN A 599 20.89 18.22 -12.90
N MET A 600 20.40 17.31 -12.04
CA MET A 600 19.19 17.55 -11.25
C MET A 600 19.35 18.63 -10.17
N THR A 601 20.58 19.02 -9.83
CA THR A 601 20.82 20.03 -8.79
C THR A 601 20.64 21.46 -9.27
N ASP A 602 20.75 21.67 -10.58
CA ASP A 602 20.59 22.98 -11.23
C ASP A 602 19.17 23.18 -11.80
N PHE A 603 18.23 22.29 -11.46
CA PHE A 603 16.86 22.39 -11.96
C PHE A 603 16.10 23.56 -11.32
N SER A 604 15.59 24.44 -12.17
CA SER A 604 14.69 25.53 -11.81
C SER A 604 13.32 25.32 -12.43
N LEU A 605 12.26 25.33 -11.61
CA LEU A 605 10.89 25.16 -12.09
C LEU A 605 10.51 26.30 -13.05
N ALA A 606 10.00 25.97 -14.22
CA ALA A 606 9.46 26.97 -15.14
C ALA A 606 8.14 27.54 -14.58
N ASN A 607 7.95 28.86 -14.70
CA ASN A 607 6.77 29.58 -14.19
C ASN A 607 5.43 29.01 -14.66
N SER A 608 5.39 28.33 -15.81
CA SER A 608 4.21 27.67 -16.35
C SER A 608 3.65 26.56 -15.46
N TYR A 609 4.46 26.02 -14.53
CA TYR A 609 4.11 24.84 -13.73
C TYR A 609 3.91 25.13 -12.24
N ALA A 610 4.20 26.35 -11.78
CA ALA A 610 4.20 26.74 -10.37
C ALA A 610 2.88 26.52 -9.60
N ASN A 611 1.76 26.30 -10.30
CA ASN A 611 0.43 26.03 -9.71
C ASN A 611 -0.14 24.67 -10.14
N SER A 612 0.70 23.73 -10.56
CA SER A 612 0.25 22.42 -11.06
C SER A 612 -0.04 21.47 -9.90
N SER A 613 -1.06 20.62 -10.08
CA SER A 613 -1.41 19.54 -9.14
C SER A 613 -0.95 18.19 -9.69
N MET A 614 -0.77 17.18 -8.83
CA MET A 614 -0.51 15.80 -9.27
C MET A 614 -1.59 15.29 -10.25
N SER A 615 -2.84 15.75 -10.09
CA SER A 615 -3.95 15.40 -10.98
C SER A 615 -3.80 15.95 -12.41
N ASP A 616 -2.93 16.95 -12.62
CA ASP A 616 -2.62 17.45 -13.97
C ASP A 616 -1.68 16.50 -14.74
N PHE A 617 -1.09 15.50 -14.08
CA PHE A 617 -0.15 14.57 -14.69
C PHE A 617 -0.76 13.18 -14.87
N SER A 618 -0.42 12.52 -15.97
CA SER A 618 -0.74 11.10 -16.19
C SER A 618 0.50 10.32 -16.60
N PHE A 619 0.55 9.05 -16.18
CA PHE A 619 1.72 8.18 -16.27
C PHE A 619 1.37 6.94 -17.09
N ILE A 620 2.15 6.66 -18.14
CA ILE A 620 1.97 5.51 -19.02
C ILE A 620 3.24 4.69 -18.98
N SER A 621 3.20 3.49 -18.41
CA SER A 621 4.34 2.57 -18.38
C SER A 621 4.34 1.67 -19.62
N LYS A 622 5.53 1.38 -20.16
CA LYS A 622 5.70 0.35 -21.20
C LYS A 622 5.90 -1.01 -20.52
N GLU A 623 5.16 -2.04 -20.95
CA GLU A 623 5.40 -3.41 -20.50
C GLU A 623 6.84 -3.84 -20.82
N LYS A 624 7.50 -4.46 -19.84
CA LYS A 624 8.85 -5.00 -20.00
C LYS A 624 8.80 -6.20 -20.94
N GLU A 625 9.54 -6.14 -22.06
CA GLU A 625 9.84 -7.36 -22.82
C GLU A 625 10.78 -8.26 -21.99
N ASP A 626 10.71 -9.59 -22.16
CA ASP A 626 11.39 -10.62 -21.33
C ASP A 626 12.93 -10.45 -21.13
N ASN A 627 13.57 -9.49 -21.80
CA ASN A 627 15.00 -9.19 -21.70
C ASN A 627 15.33 -7.71 -21.38
N GLU A 628 14.36 -6.83 -21.16
CA GLU A 628 14.61 -5.41 -20.81
C GLU A 628 14.79 -5.22 -19.29
N ILE A 629 16.00 -4.79 -18.88
CA ILE A 629 16.34 -4.48 -17.47
C ILE A 629 15.82 -3.08 -17.07
N SER A 630 15.33 -2.30 -18.03
CA SER A 630 14.86 -0.94 -17.82
C SER A 630 13.38 -0.76 -18.07
N GLU A 631 12.70 -0.02 -17.19
CA GLU A 631 11.32 0.42 -17.35
C GLU A 631 11.29 1.83 -17.94
N ILE A 632 10.34 2.10 -18.83
CA ILE A 632 10.12 3.43 -19.43
C ILE A 632 8.72 3.90 -19.03
N VAL A 633 8.64 5.10 -18.47
CA VAL A 633 7.38 5.77 -18.11
C VAL A 633 7.28 7.07 -18.88
N TYR A 634 6.22 7.20 -19.67
CA TYR A 634 5.84 8.42 -20.35
C TYR A 634 4.95 9.23 -19.43
N ILE A 635 5.29 10.50 -19.22
CA ILE A 635 4.54 11.44 -18.38
C ILE A 635 3.88 12.45 -19.30
N ARG A 636 2.60 12.70 -19.05
CA ARG A 636 1.82 13.75 -19.71
C ARG A 636 1.44 14.82 -18.70
N TYR A 637 1.33 16.05 -19.14
CA TYR A 637 0.79 17.19 -18.39
C TYR A 637 -0.42 17.72 -19.15
N LYS A 638 -1.62 17.67 -18.53
CA LYS A 638 -2.90 18.03 -19.15
C LYS A 638 -3.07 17.39 -20.54
N ASP A 639 -2.85 16.08 -20.58
CA ASP A 639 -2.92 15.21 -21.76
C ASP A 639 -1.93 15.54 -22.89
N ARG A 640 -0.93 16.39 -22.64
CA ARG A 640 0.17 16.64 -23.59
C ARG A 640 1.42 15.93 -23.14
N PRO A 641 2.24 15.39 -24.06
CA PRO A 641 3.51 14.79 -23.68
C PRO A 641 4.37 15.80 -22.95
N PHE A 642 4.93 15.38 -21.83
CA PHE A 642 5.66 16.24 -20.92
C PHE A 642 7.11 15.81 -20.83
N CYS A 643 7.37 14.65 -20.25
CA CYS A 643 8.69 14.05 -20.20
C CYS A 643 8.60 12.53 -20.13
N THR A 644 9.71 11.87 -20.43
CA THR A 644 9.84 10.41 -20.35
C THR A 644 10.96 10.07 -19.38
N LEU A 645 10.66 9.20 -18.43
CA LEU A 645 11.62 8.66 -17.46
C LEU A 645 12.02 7.23 -17.85
N ARG A 646 13.29 6.92 -17.68
CA ARG A 646 13.80 5.55 -17.77
C ARG A 646 14.41 5.13 -16.44
N PHE A 647 13.95 3.99 -15.93
CA PHE A 647 14.41 3.38 -14.69
C PHE A 647 15.21 2.13 -14.98
N TYR A 648 16.24 1.88 -14.18
CA TYR A 648 16.95 0.61 -14.11
C TYR A 648 16.47 -0.16 -12.88
N SER A 649 15.98 -1.39 -13.08
CA SER A 649 15.60 -2.28 -11.97
C SER A 649 16.80 -3.13 -11.57
N GLY A 650 17.72 -2.55 -10.80
CA GLY A 650 18.89 -3.25 -10.26
C GLY A 650 18.63 -3.89 -8.89
N GLU A 651 19.64 -4.58 -8.34
CA GLU A 651 19.59 -5.22 -7.01
C GLU A 651 19.30 -4.22 -5.87
N ASN A 652 19.57 -2.93 -6.07
CA ASN A 652 19.39 -1.86 -5.08
C ASN A 652 18.08 -1.06 -5.26
N GLY A 653 17.14 -1.55 -6.07
CA GLY A 653 15.86 -0.87 -6.34
C GLY A 653 15.87 0.00 -7.62
N PRO A 654 14.73 0.65 -7.93
CA PRO A 654 14.55 1.43 -9.15
C PRO A 654 15.37 2.72 -9.11
N SER A 655 16.23 2.93 -10.11
CA SER A 655 17.06 4.13 -10.25
C SER A 655 16.88 4.76 -11.61
N ILE A 656 16.69 6.08 -11.66
CA ILE A 656 16.58 6.87 -12.88
C ILE A 656 17.94 6.88 -13.57
N ASN A 657 17.97 6.45 -14.83
CA ASN A 657 19.16 6.46 -15.68
C ASN A 657 18.93 7.22 -17.00
N GLY A 658 17.82 7.96 -17.10
CA GLY A 658 17.51 8.81 -18.23
C GLY A 658 16.22 9.58 -18.06
N VAL A 659 16.22 10.85 -18.51
CA VAL A 659 15.10 11.78 -18.49
C VAL A 659 15.15 12.62 -19.76
N VAL A 660 14.08 12.63 -20.55
CA VAL A 660 13.97 13.42 -21.79
C VAL A 660 12.62 14.12 -21.85
N GLY A 661 12.60 15.42 -22.15
CA GLY A 661 11.39 16.24 -22.22
C GLY A 661 11.33 17.29 -21.13
N ASP A 662 10.51 18.32 -21.32
CA ASP A 662 10.42 19.51 -20.47
C ASP A 662 11.78 20.06 -19.98
N SER A 663 12.64 20.43 -20.93
CA SER A 663 14.01 20.96 -20.69
C SER A 663 15.03 19.96 -20.12
N TRP A 664 14.63 18.72 -19.80
CA TRP A 664 15.56 17.65 -19.48
C TRP A 664 16.09 17.00 -20.76
N ASN A 665 17.40 16.80 -20.80
CA ASN A 665 18.07 16.05 -21.86
C ASN A 665 19.24 15.24 -21.28
N PHE A 666 18.91 14.13 -20.61
CA PHE A 666 19.88 13.22 -20.05
C PHE A 666 19.63 11.78 -20.47
N GLN A 667 20.68 11.12 -20.95
CA GLN A 667 20.70 9.70 -21.23
C GLN A 667 21.97 9.12 -20.60
N GLY A 668 21.81 8.12 -19.72
CA GLY A 668 22.94 7.44 -19.09
C GLY A 668 23.89 6.82 -20.11
N GLN A 669 25.19 6.82 -19.80
CA GLN A 669 26.29 6.51 -20.74
C GLN A 669 26.31 5.06 -21.28
N ASN A 670 25.46 4.16 -20.77
CA ASN A 670 25.55 2.72 -20.99
C ASN A 670 24.44 2.09 -21.86
N TYR A 671 23.54 2.85 -22.51
CA TYR A 671 22.42 2.27 -23.27
C TYR A 671 22.17 2.94 -24.64
N TYR A 672 22.07 2.10 -25.69
CA TYR A 672 22.05 2.49 -27.12
C TYR A 672 20.66 2.88 -27.69
N ALA A 673 19.60 2.94 -26.87
CA ALA A 673 18.26 3.33 -27.33
C ALA A 673 17.91 4.75 -26.82
N PRO A 674 17.57 5.70 -27.72
CA PRO A 674 17.11 7.03 -27.30
C PRO A 674 15.81 6.89 -26.51
N ILE A 675 15.67 7.67 -25.43
CA ILE A 675 14.41 7.81 -24.72
C ILE A 675 13.53 8.75 -25.55
N LYS A 676 12.32 8.31 -25.88
CA LYS A 676 11.42 9.00 -26.81
C LYS A 676 10.15 9.38 -26.09
N VAL A 677 9.45 10.36 -26.62
CA VAL A 677 8.22 10.89 -26.05
C VAL A 677 7.00 10.17 -26.65
N VAL A 678 7.14 9.61 -27.87
CA VAL A 678 6.06 8.93 -28.62
C VAL A 678 6.52 7.59 -29.19
N ASN A 679 5.61 6.60 -29.22
CA ASN A 679 5.83 5.28 -29.85
C ASN A 679 5.63 5.35 -31.38
N TYR A 680 6.61 4.83 -32.14
CA TYR A 680 6.63 4.81 -33.60
C TYR A 680 5.48 4.06 -34.27
N GLU A 681 5.19 2.86 -33.79
CA GLU A 681 4.12 2.04 -34.35
C GLU A 681 2.79 2.72 -34.11
N GLU A 682 2.62 3.35 -32.95
CA GLU A 682 1.40 4.06 -32.60
C GLU A 682 1.23 5.35 -33.40
N ALA A 683 2.31 6.12 -33.59
CA ALA A 683 2.29 7.29 -34.46
C ALA A 683 1.87 6.93 -35.90
N VAL A 684 2.37 5.81 -36.43
CA VAL A 684 2.00 5.32 -37.77
C VAL A 684 0.57 4.78 -37.80
N LYS A 685 0.11 4.05 -36.79
CA LYS A 685 -1.31 3.60 -36.72
C LYS A 685 -2.26 4.78 -36.68
N ILE A 686 -1.98 5.78 -35.86
CA ILE A 686 -2.80 7.00 -35.75
C ILE A 686 -2.79 7.76 -37.07
N PHE A 687 -1.62 7.89 -37.71
CA PHE A 687 -1.54 8.45 -39.05
C PHE A 687 -2.43 7.69 -40.04
N ILE A 688 -2.33 6.36 -40.10
CA ILE A 688 -3.11 5.54 -41.04
C ILE A 688 -4.61 5.68 -40.75
N ARG A 689 -5.04 5.45 -39.49
CA ARG A 689 -6.45 5.40 -39.11
C ARG A 689 -7.12 6.77 -39.16
N TYR A 690 -6.47 7.79 -38.59
CA TYR A 690 -7.11 9.07 -38.29
C TYR A 690 -6.69 10.20 -39.23
N LEU A 691 -5.63 10.04 -40.03
CA LEU A 691 -5.24 11.04 -41.05
C LEU A 691 -5.33 10.51 -42.48
N LEU A 692 -4.82 9.32 -42.75
CA LEU A 692 -4.80 8.76 -44.10
C LEU A 692 -6.20 8.31 -44.50
N PHE A 693 -6.88 7.50 -43.69
CA PHE A 693 -8.18 6.91 -44.01
C PHE A 693 -9.42 7.66 -43.46
N SER A 694 -9.22 8.73 -42.69
CA SER A 694 -10.31 9.50 -42.08
C SER A 694 -10.87 10.57 -43.01
N SER A 695 -12.18 10.82 -42.94
CA SER A 695 -12.85 11.98 -43.54
C SER A 695 -12.69 13.27 -42.72
N GLU A 696 -12.30 13.16 -41.45
CA GLU A 696 -12.22 14.28 -40.48
C GLU A 696 -10.76 14.63 -40.16
N LYS A 697 -9.93 14.76 -41.20
CA LYS A 697 -8.47 14.86 -41.05
C LYS A 697 -8.01 16.07 -40.23
N GLN A 698 -8.66 17.24 -40.36
CA GLN A 698 -8.29 18.45 -39.61
C GLN A 698 -8.57 18.32 -38.11
N GLU A 699 -9.73 17.76 -37.75
CA GLU A 699 -10.10 17.54 -36.35
C GLU A 699 -9.17 16.48 -35.72
N ASN A 700 -8.86 15.43 -36.47
CA ASN A 700 -7.93 14.40 -36.03
C ASN A 700 -6.48 14.91 -35.92
N LEU A 701 -6.03 15.79 -36.82
CA LEU A 701 -4.69 16.40 -36.72
C LEU A 701 -4.56 17.26 -35.45
N ALA A 702 -5.62 17.99 -35.08
CA ALA A 702 -5.65 18.75 -33.84
C ALA A 702 -5.75 17.84 -32.61
N LYS A 703 -6.51 16.74 -32.70
CA LYS A 703 -6.71 15.76 -31.62
C LYS A 703 -5.46 14.94 -31.31
N TYR A 704 -4.67 14.60 -32.33
CA TYR A 704 -3.48 13.76 -32.23
C TYR A 704 -2.18 14.53 -32.50
N ASP A 705 -2.17 15.84 -32.27
CA ASP A 705 -1.03 16.76 -32.51
C ASP A 705 0.29 16.25 -31.92
N GLU A 706 0.22 15.54 -30.79
CA GLU A 706 1.38 14.98 -30.10
C GLU A 706 2.17 13.94 -30.93
N TYR A 707 1.53 13.23 -31.87
CA TYR A 707 2.16 12.18 -32.69
C TYR A 707 2.86 12.71 -33.94
N PHE A 708 2.72 14.00 -34.24
CA PHE A 708 3.13 14.60 -35.50
C PHE A 708 4.12 15.75 -35.29
N SER A 709 5.19 15.78 -36.08
CA SER A 709 6.09 16.93 -36.09
C SER A 709 5.45 18.15 -36.76
N ASP A 710 6.10 19.31 -36.67
CA ASP A 710 5.69 20.51 -37.44
C ASP A 710 5.64 20.23 -38.95
N ASN A 711 6.52 19.36 -39.47
CA ASN A 711 6.56 19.02 -40.89
C ASN A 711 5.29 18.30 -41.33
N ILE A 712 4.86 17.26 -40.60
CA ILE A 712 3.60 16.56 -40.89
C ILE A 712 2.40 17.50 -40.76
N ARG A 713 2.39 18.42 -39.79
CA ARG A 713 1.29 19.38 -39.63
C ARG A 713 1.16 20.32 -40.82
N SER A 714 2.28 20.82 -41.33
CA SER A 714 2.28 21.61 -42.56
C SER A 714 1.83 20.78 -43.75
N LEU A 715 2.38 19.57 -43.89
CA LEU A 715 2.13 18.69 -45.03
C LEU A 715 0.68 18.20 -45.11
N VAL A 716 0.09 17.80 -43.98
CA VAL A 716 -1.29 17.31 -43.93
C VAL A 716 -2.24 18.43 -44.36
N ASN A 717 -2.05 19.66 -43.86
CA ASN A 717 -2.86 20.82 -44.24
C ASN A 717 -2.87 21.07 -45.75
N ASP A 718 -1.72 20.89 -46.42
CA ASP A 718 -1.59 21.06 -47.88
C ASP A 718 -2.15 19.87 -48.70
N ARG A 719 -2.36 18.72 -48.06
CA ARG A 719 -2.73 17.44 -48.71
C ARG A 719 -4.09 16.88 -48.28
N LEU A 720 -4.87 17.64 -47.50
CA LEU A 720 -6.20 17.25 -46.98
C LEU A 720 -7.15 16.69 -48.06
N SER A 721 -7.04 17.19 -49.29
CA SER A 721 -7.94 16.90 -50.42
C SER A 721 -7.59 15.66 -51.24
N LEU A 722 -6.56 14.89 -50.88
CA LEU A 722 -6.18 13.70 -51.66
C LEU A 722 -7.11 12.52 -51.36
N ASP A 723 -7.66 11.96 -52.44
CA ASP A 723 -8.36 10.68 -52.43
C ASP A 723 -7.40 9.56 -52.05
N ILE A 724 -7.86 8.67 -51.17
CA ILE A 724 -7.04 7.60 -50.64
C ILE A 724 -6.80 6.54 -51.72
N PRO A 725 -5.55 6.21 -52.05
CA PRO A 725 -5.26 5.16 -53.02
C PRO A 725 -5.85 3.82 -52.57
N LYS A 726 -6.78 3.26 -53.37
CA LYS A 726 -7.48 1.99 -53.06
C LYS A 726 -6.53 0.80 -52.86
N ASN A 727 -5.30 0.89 -53.35
CA ASN A 727 -4.25 -0.12 -53.22
C ASN A 727 -3.59 -0.15 -51.83
N LEU A 728 -3.88 0.82 -50.93
CA LEU A 728 -3.31 0.87 -49.58
C LEU A 728 -4.08 0.07 -48.53
N ILE A 729 -5.33 -0.34 -48.80
CA ILE A 729 -6.22 -0.98 -47.80
C ILE A 729 -5.72 -2.38 -47.39
N ASN A 730 -4.96 -3.06 -48.26
CA ASN A 730 -4.42 -4.41 -48.02
C ASN A 730 -2.89 -4.42 -48.06
N THR A 731 -2.26 -3.38 -47.51
CA THR A 731 -0.80 -3.31 -47.44
C THR A 731 -0.29 -3.75 -46.08
N ASP A 732 0.90 -4.32 -46.10
CA ASP A 732 1.56 -4.82 -44.91
C ASP A 732 2.52 -3.75 -44.36
N VAL A 733 2.45 -3.51 -43.05
CA VAL A 733 3.34 -2.59 -42.34
C VAL A 733 4.57 -3.36 -41.86
N TYR A 734 5.74 -2.90 -42.29
CA TYR A 734 7.04 -3.46 -41.90
C TYR A 734 7.92 -2.41 -41.25
N MET A 735 8.86 -2.89 -40.42
CA MET A 735 9.89 -2.06 -39.80
C MET A 735 11.29 -2.56 -40.19
N ASP A 736 12.14 -1.63 -40.60
CA ASP A 736 13.56 -1.87 -40.89
C ASP A 736 14.44 -1.13 -39.88
N MET A 737 15.25 -1.90 -39.15
CA MET A 737 16.22 -1.43 -38.16
C MET A 737 17.65 -1.39 -38.73
N GLU A 738 17.96 -2.10 -39.81
CA GLU A 738 19.35 -2.27 -40.29
C GLU A 738 19.90 -1.01 -40.97
N LYS A 739 19.08 -0.31 -41.77
CA LYS A 739 19.47 0.96 -42.44
C LYS A 739 19.62 2.16 -41.51
N THR A 740 19.26 2.04 -40.23
CA THR A 740 19.45 3.11 -39.23
C THR A 740 20.88 3.21 -38.69
N SER A 741 21.72 2.19 -38.97
CA SER A 741 23.08 2.12 -38.44
C SER A 741 24.07 3.09 -39.10
N ASP A 742 23.79 3.57 -40.32
CA ASP A 742 24.70 4.44 -41.09
C ASP A 742 24.37 5.94 -41.02
N VAL A 743 23.25 6.33 -40.42
CA VAL A 743 22.88 7.75 -40.24
C VAL A 743 22.54 8.00 -38.78
N ILE A 744 23.54 8.50 -38.05
CA ILE A 744 23.44 8.92 -36.65
C ILE A 744 22.18 9.77 -36.44
N GLY A 745 21.24 9.27 -35.63
CA GLY A 745 20.15 10.05 -35.05
C GLY A 745 18.74 9.79 -35.58
N LYS A 746 18.54 9.12 -36.71
CA LYS A 746 17.17 8.87 -37.22
C LYS A 746 16.62 7.54 -36.70
N GLY A 747 15.40 7.57 -36.15
CA GLY A 747 14.69 6.39 -35.64
C GLY A 747 14.44 5.28 -36.69
N PRO A 748 13.79 4.16 -36.31
CA PRO A 748 13.44 3.10 -37.25
C PRO A 748 12.64 3.64 -38.42
N ILE A 749 12.84 3.08 -39.61
CA ILE A 749 12.05 3.43 -40.79
C ILE A 749 10.92 2.43 -40.90
N LEU A 750 9.68 2.92 -40.89
CA LEU A 750 8.49 2.10 -41.15
C LEU A 750 8.04 2.31 -42.58
N PHE A 751 7.45 1.29 -43.21
CA PHE A 751 6.90 1.43 -44.56
C PHE A 751 5.72 0.50 -44.82
N LEU A 752 4.84 0.94 -45.72
CA LEU A 752 3.74 0.15 -46.27
C LEU A 752 4.19 -0.55 -47.54
N ARG A 753 3.91 -1.86 -47.64
CA ARG A 753 4.26 -2.66 -48.81
C ARG A 753 3.04 -3.33 -49.43
N ASN A 754 2.97 -3.32 -50.75
CA ASN A 754 2.02 -4.12 -51.53
C ASN A 754 2.79 -5.10 -52.42
N GLY A 755 2.84 -6.38 -52.03
CA GLY A 755 3.63 -7.37 -52.76
C GLY A 755 5.12 -7.05 -52.73
N TYR A 756 5.71 -6.70 -53.88
CA TYR A 756 7.14 -6.33 -53.97
C TYR A 756 7.41 -4.84 -53.83
N ASP A 757 6.41 -3.98 -54.01
CA ASP A 757 6.58 -2.53 -54.12
C ASP A 757 6.30 -1.81 -52.78
N VAL A 758 7.13 -0.82 -52.46
CA VAL A 758 6.98 0.05 -51.28
C VAL A 758 6.08 1.22 -51.66
N SER A 759 4.98 1.40 -50.92
CA SER A 759 3.97 2.42 -51.22
C SER A 759 4.16 3.72 -50.43
N LEU A 760 4.48 3.62 -49.12
CA LEU A 760 4.77 4.77 -48.26
C LEU A 760 5.93 4.45 -47.31
N ILE A 761 6.76 5.45 -47.00
CA ILE A 761 7.89 5.38 -46.06
C ILE A 761 7.71 6.45 -44.99
N PHE A 762 7.77 6.04 -43.73
CA PHE A 762 7.62 6.88 -42.54
C PHE A 762 8.97 7.08 -41.86
N THR A 763 9.29 8.33 -41.54
CA THR A 763 10.47 8.67 -40.74
C THR A 763 10.06 9.56 -39.57
N PHE A 764 10.92 9.61 -38.54
CA PHE A 764 10.56 10.19 -37.26
C PHE A 764 11.64 11.14 -36.76
N ASP A 765 11.21 12.11 -35.95
CA ASP A 765 12.09 13.05 -35.28
C ASP A 765 12.75 12.44 -34.03
N ASP A 766 13.61 13.23 -33.39
CA ASP A 766 14.36 12.83 -32.19
C ASP A 766 13.45 12.51 -30.99
N LEU A 767 12.20 12.98 -30.99
CA LEU A 767 11.19 12.74 -29.95
C LEU A 767 10.31 11.52 -30.24
N GLY A 768 10.44 10.91 -31.42
CA GLY A 768 9.67 9.76 -31.84
C GLY A 768 8.39 10.08 -32.60
N ARG A 769 8.13 11.35 -32.89
CA ARG A 769 6.96 11.81 -33.63
C ARG A 769 7.15 11.54 -35.11
N LEU A 770 6.06 11.25 -35.81
CA LEU A 770 6.12 11.10 -37.26
C LEU A 770 6.51 12.43 -37.88
N ASP A 771 7.57 12.42 -38.67
CA ASP A 771 8.22 13.62 -39.18
C ASP A 771 8.07 13.79 -40.70
N HIS A 772 8.27 12.70 -41.45
CA HIS A 772 8.09 12.70 -42.90
C HIS A 772 7.37 11.44 -43.38
N VAL A 773 6.60 11.59 -44.45
CA VAL A 773 5.89 10.52 -45.17
C VAL A 773 6.19 10.62 -46.66
N TYR A 774 7.06 9.74 -47.15
CA TYR A 774 7.46 9.70 -48.56
C TYR A 774 6.65 8.67 -49.33
N GLY A 775 6.28 8.97 -50.58
CA GLY A 775 5.62 8.04 -51.49
C GLY A 775 4.38 8.62 -52.16
N ASP A 776 3.55 7.74 -52.74
CA ASP A 776 2.47 8.14 -53.65
C ASP A 776 1.47 9.10 -53.00
N GLY A 777 1.47 10.34 -53.47
CA GLY A 777 0.56 11.41 -53.01
C GLY A 777 1.07 12.24 -51.82
N TRP A 778 2.20 11.89 -51.21
CA TRP A 778 2.73 12.61 -50.03
C TRP A 778 3.99 13.41 -50.38
N GLU A 779 5.12 13.14 -49.74
CA GLU A 779 6.41 13.80 -50.04
C GLU A 779 7.17 13.05 -51.14
N GLU A 780 7.79 13.82 -52.04
CA GLU A 780 8.74 13.27 -53.01
C GLU A 780 10.05 12.94 -52.29
N GLY A 781 10.33 11.65 -52.14
CA GLY A 781 11.63 11.17 -51.65
C GLY A 781 12.55 10.84 -52.81
N GLU A 782 13.87 11.04 -52.64
CA GLU A 782 14.83 10.26 -53.42
C GLU A 782 14.45 8.78 -53.24
N LYS A 783 14.33 8.04 -54.35
CA LYS A 783 13.97 6.61 -54.33
C LYS A 783 14.87 5.86 -53.34
N LEU A 784 14.37 5.63 -52.13
CA LEU A 784 15.00 4.74 -51.17
C LEU A 784 14.81 3.32 -51.73
N GLU A 785 15.80 2.82 -52.46
CA GLU A 785 15.85 1.41 -52.87
C GLU A 785 16.00 0.57 -51.60
N ILE A 786 14.90 0.04 -51.08
CA ILE A 786 14.90 -0.90 -49.95
C ILE A 786 15.33 -2.28 -50.46
N GLU A 787 16.61 -2.45 -50.75
CA GLU A 787 17.24 -3.77 -50.87
C GLU A 787 17.71 -4.22 -49.48
N GLY A 788 16.85 -4.92 -48.73
CA GLY A 788 17.19 -5.37 -47.37
C GLY A 788 16.28 -6.50 -46.86
N LYS A 789 16.82 -7.33 -45.95
CA LYS A 789 16.04 -8.30 -45.19
C LYS A 789 15.40 -7.58 -44.00
N TYR A 790 14.08 -7.69 -43.89
CA TYR A 790 13.31 -6.97 -42.87
C TYR A 790 13.54 -7.50 -41.47
N THR A 791 13.52 -6.59 -40.49
CA THR A 791 13.75 -6.94 -39.09
C THR A 791 12.46 -7.40 -38.40
N ARG A 792 11.28 -6.83 -38.76
CA ARG A 792 10.00 -7.18 -38.11
C ARG A 792 8.76 -6.89 -38.99
N TYR A 793 7.79 -7.79 -38.98
CA TYR A 793 6.41 -7.55 -39.47
C TYR A 793 5.56 -7.01 -38.33
N ILE A 794 4.84 -5.91 -38.56
CA ILE A 794 4.01 -5.28 -37.53
C ILE A 794 2.57 -5.77 -37.65
N ASN A 795 1.87 -5.39 -38.72
CA ASN A 795 0.49 -5.80 -38.99
C ASN A 795 0.07 -5.35 -40.40
N SER A 796 -1.06 -5.86 -40.88
CA SER A 796 -1.69 -5.31 -42.10
C SER A 796 -2.50 -4.06 -41.80
N THR A 797 -2.59 -3.15 -42.77
CA THR A 797 -3.45 -1.95 -42.68
C THR A 797 -4.90 -2.29 -42.43
N ARG A 798 -5.39 -3.42 -42.96
CA ARG A 798 -6.75 -3.89 -42.74
C ARG A 798 -7.03 -4.18 -41.26
N VAL A 799 -6.10 -4.86 -40.58
CA VAL A 799 -6.23 -5.15 -39.15
C VAL A 799 -6.21 -3.86 -38.32
N ILE A 800 -5.37 -2.88 -38.70
CA ILE A 800 -5.30 -1.57 -38.03
C ILE A 800 -6.62 -0.78 -38.16
N LEU A 801 -7.35 -0.97 -39.25
CA LEU A 801 -8.64 -0.31 -39.50
C LEU A 801 -9.84 -1.04 -38.87
N GLU A 802 -9.75 -2.37 -38.69
CA GLU A 802 -10.78 -3.21 -38.07
C GLU A 802 -10.77 -3.13 -36.53
N GLN A 803 -9.61 -2.86 -35.94
CA GLN A 803 -9.43 -2.43 -34.53
C GLN A 803 -9.76 -0.93 -34.40
#